data_AF-A0A166CTZ3-F1
#
_entry.id   AF-A0A166CTZ3-F1
#
_cell.length_a   1.000
_cell.length_b   1.000
_cell.length_c   1.000
_cell.angle_alpha   90.00
_cell.angle_beta   90.00
_cell.angle_gamma   90.00
#
_symmetry.space_group_name_H-M   'P 1'
#
loop_
_entity.id
_entity.type
_entity.pdbx_description
1 polymer ?
#
loop_
_entity_poly.entity_id
_entity_poly.type
_entity_poly.pdbx_seq_one_letter_code
_entity_poly.pdbx_strand_id
1 'polypeptide(L)'
;MKIEKYLIVCLVFGIFISLSSANATTYIINNTWTSDMMQDLLDNSNDITTLHFNGTGSVYDSIMLTVSKSVNLTCDVGVILNGSGISTSDYGFFVTKDNVTIKGFTFMNYLSGVIGDELNNLSIINNTFKNIENSIIVTDSKNIEIVNNTLNSNGNGIGVYKSSNIDISDNNLSNSTTGVYISESNDTIIKNNTVRTEGNGIYIDNSNEVKIENNTLNDNKDTGIRIINSKNVDIKKNEIKNSENDAINIYSSNEMDIDDNKMEGNKASGISVSEGNNIKISNNKIKNNKNNGLYSSDSKNMIVKNNDIRYNFESGVYTNNPINLSLETNNITNNSMFGFYLENSNNVVIKNNNISDNFESGIYSDTSTYLNITDNKITNNQKTGVHADDVNILDIFNNHISDNLGFGCYFSNILQFNLFNNSICNNEDDGVYLLGVNIWGSASLSNNTISNNTNGFYAPSIDNVEMIGNLLENNTGNAIYIGNATFATINNNALKNNLGIGIYVDLINMPMMYFTPRQNFVNHNVIENNGLDAIYLIDCKLIELIGNSLKNSSVGISIELSQDLHILDNSFVDLDTAIIMNNLIGLFCFDNNFTNITSQAIVSYSSEAISTSRNIFKNIMGDAFYFVNATGFGSEDDNFTNVKDMAIVILSSENVDIVNSRFVNCGYGLFTDSDSVLATGNYFRNCDFGVYVSGEKNDITRNIFLNCGESISVYGVNNEFYYNVINGSKRYGISVNGYGNLLFGNNMNNNYAGIYVNAEGNNLKLNVIKNSKFVGINIFSFGYNKITSNKVLGSSGSYGIRVKSNFNNIKNNTVSNVKYGVYVDGKYNLLEKNNIKSSYYGVVLKGNNNVLKGNSVNSKSGININGNKNALVLNKFKATNYGIILKGNANAINGGTYSTTISAKKGIYIIGHENVLQNLKIKSKTYGIYVTGSKNTLFANTLNRNKKYGAQLIGHSNKVKQNTIYRNGDHGLKIIGNKNIITKNTIKLNKYHQIKVLGVKNKITKNKFGTKLKKAIHTVYSKNSFNKNK
;
A
#
# COMPACT_ATOMS: atom_id res chain seq x y z
N MET A 1 -22.83 51.75 15.60
CA MET A 1 -22.88 53.19 15.92
C MET A 1 -24.25 53.70 15.48
N LYS A 2 -25.20 53.96 16.42
CA LYS A 2 -25.59 55.31 16.93
C LYS A 2 -26.18 56.18 15.79
N ILE A 3 -27.43 56.68 15.76
CA ILE A 3 -28.29 57.37 16.77
C ILE A 3 -29.73 57.62 16.19
N GLU A 4 -30.77 57.53 17.05
CA GLU A 4 -32.06 58.28 17.27
C GLU A 4 -32.68 59.22 16.18
N LYS A 5 -33.97 59.65 16.12
CA LYS A 5 -35.32 59.46 16.77
C LYS A 5 -36.35 60.40 16.05
N TYR A 6 -37.64 59.97 16.00
CA TYR A 6 -38.94 60.69 16.19
C TYR A 6 -39.54 61.85 15.31
N LEU A 7 -40.85 61.65 14.99
CA LEU A 7 -42.09 62.49 15.11
C LEU A 7 -42.56 63.57 14.06
N ILE A 8 -43.85 63.42 13.65
CA ILE A 8 -44.99 64.41 13.57
C ILE A 8 -45.50 65.01 12.22
N VAL A 9 -46.77 64.64 11.89
CA VAL A 9 -48.01 65.42 11.51
C VAL A 9 -48.33 65.94 10.08
N CYS A 10 -49.52 65.48 9.62
CA CYS A 10 -50.65 66.02 8.82
C CYS A 10 -50.56 67.16 7.76
N LEU A 11 -51.44 66.97 6.75
CA LEU A 11 -52.37 67.91 6.06
C LEU A 11 -52.02 68.51 4.67
N VAL A 12 -53.12 68.73 3.90
CA VAL A 12 -53.39 69.47 2.62
C VAL A 12 -53.87 68.50 1.51
N PHE A 13 -55.14 68.35 1.08
CA PHE A 13 -56.35 69.16 0.80
C PHE A 13 -56.33 70.08 -0.45
N GLY A 14 -57.32 69.91 -1.37
CA GLY A 14 -57.72 70.83 -2.47
C GLY A 14 -58.01 70.12 -3.82
N ILE A 15 -59.22 69.63 -4.16
CA ILE A 15 -60.49 70.27 -4.67
C ILE A 15 -60.25 71.11 -5.96
N PHE A 16 -60.91 70.88 -7.11
CA PHE A 16 -62.27 71.31 -7.54
C PHE A 16 -62.56 70.77 -8.98
N ILE A 17 -63.76 70.57 -9.56
CA ILE A 17 -65.20 70.43 -9.24
C ILE A 17 -65.89 70.12 -10.59
N SER A 18 -66.87 69.21 -10.64
CA SER A 18 -68.14 69.50 -11.32
C SER A 18 -69.28 68.91 -10.49
N LEU A 19 -69.98 69.80 -9.78
CA LEU A 19 -71.16 69.54 -8.97
C LEU A 19 -72.34 69.19 -9.88
N SER A 20 -72.90 68.00 -9.72
CA SER A 20 -74.35 67.89 -9.50
C SER A 20 -74.53 67.30 -8.11
N SER A 21 -75.22 68.05 -7.25
CA SER A 21 -75.56 67.66 -5.88
C SER A 21 -76.55 66.51 -5.92
N ALA A 22 -76.07 65.26 -5.81
CA ALA A 22 -76.90 64.20 -5.27
C ALA A 22 -77.06 64.52 -3.78
N ASN A 23 -78.25 64.97 -3.38
CA ASN A 23 -78.61 65.02 -1.96
C ASN A 23 -78.43 63.59 -1.42
N ALA A 24 -77.55 63.40 -0.44
CA ALA A 24 -77.41 62.12 0.22
C ALA A 24 -78.61 61.91 1.14
N THR A 25 -79.68 61.31 0.61
CA THR A 25 -80.89 61.04 1.41
C THR A 25 -80.70 59.74 2.17
N THR A 26 -80.70 59.85 3.51
CA THR A 26 -80.72 58.71 4.43
C THR A 26 -82.15 58.45 4.88
N TYR A 27 -82.66 57.25 4.62
CA TYR A 27 -83.94 56.79 5.12
C TYR A 27 -83.73 55.92 6.36
N ILE A 28 -84.41 56.25 7.45
CA ILE A 28 -84.34 55.51 8.72
C ILE A 28 -85.61 54.67 8.86
N ILE A 29 -85.45 53.37 9.05
CA ILE A 29 -86.55 52.39 9.20
C ILE A 29 -86.46 51.69 10.55
N ASN A 30 -87.59 51.23 11.09
CA ASN A 30 -87.66 50.52 12.36
C ASN A 30 -88.17 49.08 12.16
N ASN A 31 -88.15 48.28 13.21
CA ASN A 31 -88.50 46.85 13.17
C ASN A 31 -89.98 46.52 12.91
N THR A 32 -90.86 47.51 12.72
CA THR A 32 -92.24 47.26 12.30
C THR A 32 -92.42 47.25 10.78
N TRP A 33 -91.38 47.63 10.01
CA TRP A 33 -91.42 47.62 8.56
C TRP A 33 -91.32 46.18 8.05
N THR A 34 -92.17 45.83 7.08
CA THR A 34 -92.11 44.53 6.39
C THR A 34 -91.12 44.58 5.24
N SER A 35 -90.74 43.40 4.73
CA SER A 35 -89.89 43.28 3.53
C SER A 35 -90.46 44.05 2.34
N ASP A 36 -91.77 43.96 2.09
CA ASP A 36 -92.45 44.66 0.99
C ASP A 36 -92.36 46.19 1.11
N MET A 37 -92.48 46.74 2.33
CA MET A 37 -92.36 48.19 2.56
C MET A 37 -90.94 48.69 2.28
N MET A 38 -89.94 47.92 2.69
CA MET A 38 -88.53 48.25 2.43
C MET A 38 -88.18 48.07 0.94
N GLN A 39 -88.74 47.04 0.30
CA GLN A 39 -88.54 46.80 -1.13
C GLN A 39 -89.19 47.90 -1.98
N ASP A 40 -90.42 48.32 -1.65
CA ASP A 40 -91.09 49.44 -2.32
C ASP A 40 -90.26 50.74 -2.22
N LEU A 41 -89.67 51.00 -1.04
CA LEU A 41 -88.78 52.13 -0.84
C LEU A 41 -87.53 52.03 -1.74
N LEU A 42 -86.88 50.87 -1.80
CA LEU A 42 -85.72 50.63 -2.66
C LEU A 42 -86.09 50.78 -4.14
N ASP A 43 -87.22 50.24 -4.58
CA ASP A 43 -87.62 50.24 -5.99
C ASP A 43 -88.07 51.62 -6.47
N ASN A 44 -88.79 52.38 -5.64
CA ASN A 44 -89.45 53.63 -6.07
C ASN A 44 -88.75 54.94 -5.66
N SER A 45 -87.78 54.92 -4.73
CA SER A 45 -87.07 56.15 -4.31
C SER A 45 -85.89 56.49 -5.23
N ASN A 46 -85.84 57.70 -5.78
CA ASN A 46 -84.78 58.11 -6.72
C ASN A 46 -83.56 58.76 -6.06
N ASP A 47 -83.68 59.19 -4.80
CA ASP A 47 -82.66 59.95 -4.07
C ASP A 47 -82.04 59.18 -2.90
N ILE A 48 -82.46 57.94 -2.67
CA ILE A 48 -81.94 57.11 -1.59
C ILE A 48 -80.44 56.82 -1.79
N THR A 49 -79.62 57.27 -0.85
CA THR A 49 -78.19 56.94 -0.79
C THR A 49 -77.85 56.06 0.40
N THR A 50 -78.71 56.02 1.42
CA THR A 50 -78.51 55.18 2.61
C THR A 50 -79.85 54.72 3.16
N LEU A 51 -79.95 53.42 3.45
CA LEU A 51 -81.05 52.83 4.21
C LEU A 51 -80.48 52.39 5.57
N HIS A 52 -80.98 53.00 6.64
CA HIS A 52 -80.50 52.78 7.99
C HIS A 52 -81.55 52.08 8.86
N PHE A 53 -81.22 50.90 9.37
CA PHE A 53 -82.05 50.11 10.27
C PHE A 53 -81.81 50.57 11.73
N ASN A 54 -82.80 51.25 12.29
CA ASN A 54 -82.75 51.86 13.61
C ASN A 54 -83.31 50.92 14.69
N GLY A 55 -82.63 50.91 15.84
CA GLY A 55 -83.03 50.18 17.02
C GLY A 55 -81.91 49.25 17.49
N THR A 56 -81.15 49.69 18.49
CA THR A 56 -80.11 48.85 19.12
C THR A 56 -80.69 47.50 19.58
N GLY A 57 -80.12 46.39 19.10
CA GLY A 57 -80.59 45.03 19.44
C GLY A 57 -81.92 44.60 18.81
N SER A 58 -82.47 45.39 17.88
CA SER A 58 -83.80 45.14 17.31
C SER A 58 -83.78 43.99 16.30
N VAL A 59 -84.83 43.17 16.32
CA VAL A 59 -85.00 42.01 15.43
C VAL A 59 -85.98 42.37 14.33
N TYR A 60 -85.59 42.12 13.09
CA TYR A 60 -86.40 42.25 11.89
C TYR A 60 -86.61 40.86 11.30
N ASP A 61 -87.83 40.35 11.45
CA ASP A 61 -88.18 38.99 11.02
C ASP A 61 -88.59 38.93 9.54
N SER A 62 -88.14 37.89 8.85
CA SER A 62 -88.48 37.57 7.46
C SER A 62 -88.19 38.69 6.46
N ILE A 63 -87.08 39.41 6.66
CA ILE A 63 -86.60 40.42 5.70
C ILE A 63 -85.79 39.75 4.60
N MET A 64 -86.20 39.99 3.35
CA MET A 64 -85.52 39.60 2.13
C MET A 64 -85.53 40.79 1.16
N LEU A 65 -84.37 41.43 0.92
CA LEU A 65 -84.30 42.61 0.05
C LEU A 65 -83.49 42.32 -1.21
N THR A 66 -84.07 42.65 -2.37
CA THR A 66 -83.33 42.78 -3.62
C THR A 66 -82.82 44.21 -3.76
N VAL A 67 -81.51 44.38 -3.68
CA VAL A 67 -80.82 45.68 -3.72
C VAL A 67 -80.46 46.01 -5.17
N SER A 68 -81.41 46.65 -5.84
CA SER A 68 -81.35 47.01 -7.27
C SER A 68 -80.82 48.43 -7.54
N LYS A 69 -80.37 49.15 -6.48
CA LYS A 69 -79.83 50.52 -6.53
C LYS A 69 -78.53 50.64 -5.76
N SER A 70 -77.69 51.60 -6.17
CA SER A 70 -76.48 51.97 -5.43
C SER A 70 -76.86 52.61 -4.09
N VAL A 71 -76.63 51.91 -2.99
CA VAL A 71 -77.09 52.31 -1.65
C VAL A 71 -76.18 51.77 -0.56
N ASN A 72 -76.05 52.53 0.54
CA ASN A 72 -75.44 52.04 1.77
C ASN A 72 -76.53 51.46 2.69
N LEU A 73 -76.46 50.17 2.97
CA LEU A 73 -77.25 49.49 3.99
C LEU A 73 -76.46 49.50 5.30
N THR A 74 -77.02 50.14 6.32
CA THR A 74 -76.38 50.28 7.64
C THR A 74 -77.38 50.05 8.75
N CYS A 75 -76.90 49.76 9.97
CA CYS A 75 -77.78 49.60 11.11
C CYS A 75 -77.16 50.10 12.42
N ASP A 76 -78.01 50.29 13.42
CA ASP A 76 -77.58 50.43 14.82
C ASP A 76 -76.93 49.15 15.33
N VAL A 77 -76.17 49.28 16.42
CA VAL A 77 -75.46 48.16 17.05
C VAL A 77 -76.43 47.03 17.42
N GLY A 78 -76.13 45.81 16.97
CA GLY A 78 -76.85 44.61 17.36
C GLY A 78 -78.17 44.37 16.64
N VAL A 79 -78.48 45.10 15.56
CA VAL A 79 -79.64 44.79 14.71
C VAL A 79 -79.52 43.37 14.12
N ILE A 80 -80.60 42.60 14.22
CA ILE A 80 -80.70 41.23 13.75
C ILE A 80 -81.70 41.15 12.59
N LEU A 81 -81.25 40.63 11.45
CA LEU A 81 -82.09 40.17 10.36
C LEU A 81 -82.29 38.67 10.54
N ASN A 82 -83.53 38.26 10.81
CA ASN A 82 -83.85 36.88 11.16
C ASN A 82 -84.71 36.25 10.06
N GLY A 83 -84.14 35.31 9.32
CA GLY A 83 -84.80 34.55 8.26
C GLY A 83 -85.84 33.56 8.81
N SER A 84 -86.64 33.01 7.90
CA SER A 84 -87.71 32.07 8.25
C SER A 84 -87.19 30.67 8.57
N GLY A 85 -85.98 30.32 8.09
CA GLY A 85 -85.34 29.02 8.29
C GLY A 85 -86.04 27.83 7.61
N ILE A 86 -87.11 28.05 6.82
CA ILE A 86 -87.98 26.98 6.28
C ILE A 86 -87.90 26.89 4.74
N SER A 87 -87.46 27.95 4.05
CA SER A 87 -87.46 28.01 2.58
C SER A 87 -86.09 27.71 1.96
N THR A 88 -86.10 26.96 0.85
CA THR A 88 -84.91 26.66 0.02
C THR A 88 -84.45 27.85 -0.85
N SER A 89 -85.03 29.04 -0.68
CA SER A 89 -84.65 30.26 -1.40
C SER A 89 -84.53 31.48 -0.48
N ASP A 90 -84.40 31.27 0.84
CA ASP A 90 -84.38 32.34 1.83
C ASP A 90 -83.03 33.09 1.82
N TYR A 91 -83.05 34.41 1.63
CA TYR A 91 -81.84 35.26 1.62
C TYR A 91 -82.03 36.56 2.37
N GLY A 92 -80.98 37.06 3.02
CA GLY A 92 -81.02 38.37 3.67
C GLY A 92 -81.05 39.49 2.63
N PHE A 93 -79.94 39.67 1.91
CA PHE A 93 -79.80 40.65 0.83
C PHE A 93 -79.33 40.00 -0.46
N PHE A 94 -80.03 40.27 -1.57
CA PHE A 94 -79.60 39.94 -2.93
C PHE A 94 -79.25 41.22 -3.68
N VAL A 95 -77.96 41.45 -3.93
CA VAL A 95 -77.44 42.67 -4.53
C VAL A 95 -77.21 42.46 -6.02
N THR A 96 -77.82 43.32 -6.83
CA THR A 96 -77.73 43.31 -8.31
C THR A 96 -77.28 44.65 -8.88
N LYS A 97 -76.83 45.58 -8.02
CA LYS A 97 -76.36 46.91 -8.42
C LYS A 97 -75.01 47.30 -7.83
N ASP A 98 -74.21 47.95 -8.65
CA ASP A 98 -72.91 48.53 -8.31
C ASP A 98 -72.95 49.52 -7.14
N ASN A 99 -71.81 49.71 -6.50
CA ASN A 99 -71.57 50.71 -5.43
C ASN A 99 -72.51 50.53 -4.24
N VAL A 100 -72.51 49.32 -3.66
CA VAL A 100 -73.33 48.97 -2.49
C VAL A 100 -72.43 48.67 -1.30
N THR A 101 -72.80 49.18 -0.13
CA THR A 101 -72.14 48.85 1.16
C THR A 101 -73.15 48.21 2.10
N ILE A 102 -72.81 47.09 2.73
CA ILE A 102 -73.60 46.40 3.75
C ILE A 102 -72.80 46.38 5.05
N LYS A 103 -73.31 47.04 6.10
CA LYS A 103 -72.53 47.25 7.32
C LYS A 103 -73.31 47.11 8.63
N GLY A 104 -72.77 46.26 9.51
CA GLY A 104 -73.13 46.19 10.94
C GLY A 104 -74.18 45.15 11.33
N PHE A 105 -74.75 44.42 10.37
CA PHE A 105 -75.92 43.56 10.60
C PHE A 105 -75.54 42.23 11.24
N THR A 106 -76.48 41.64 11.98
CA THR A 106 -76.46 40.21 12.32
C THR A 106 -77.48 39.46 11.48
N PHE A 107 -77.04 38.63 10.54
CA PHE A 107 -77.90 37.73 9.76
C PHE A 107 -78.06 36.39 10.49
N MET A 108 -79.28 35.89 10.63
CA MET A 108 -79.58 34.61 11.25
C MET A 108 -80.60 33.79 10.46
N ASN A 109 -80.45 32.47 10.44
CA ASN A 109 -81.46 31.52 9.95
C ASN A 109 -81.87 31.70 8.47
N TYR A 110 -80.93 32.13 7.63
CA TYR A 110 -81.11 32.20 6.17
C TYR A 110 -80.44 31.01 5.46
N LEU A 111 -80.90 30.69 4.25
CA LEU A 111 -80.11 29.84 3.36
C LEU A 111 -78.87 30.62 2.89
N SER A 112 -79.04 31.87 2.46
CA SER A 112 -77.93 32.75 2.10
C SER A 112 -77.97 34.10 2.81
N GLY A 113 -76.88 34.53 3.44
CA GLY A 113 -76.86 35.82 4.15
C GLY A 113 -76.89 37.00 3.16
N VAL A 114 -75.83 37.10 2.35
CA VAL A 114 -75.70 38.09 1.27
C VAL A 114 -75.34 37.37 -0.03
N ILE A 115 -76.07 37.67 -1.10
CA ILE A 115 -75.78 37.23 -2.46
C ILE A 115 -75.45 38.48 -3.29
N GLY A 116 -74.38 38.45 -4.07
CA GLY A 116 -74.04 39.47 -5.07
C GLY A 116 -73.86 38.85 -6.44
N ASP A 117 -74.44 39.44 -7.47
CA ASP A 117 -74.38 38.93 -8.85
C ASP A 117 -74.24 40.06 -9.87
N GLU A 118 -73.30 39.90 -10.81
CA GLU A 118 -72.98 40.88 -11.87
C GLU A 118 -72.67 42.31 -11.35
N LEU A 119 -71.87 42.44 -10.29
CA LEU A 119 -71.62 43.70 -9.58
C LEU A 119 -70.25 44.32 -9.83
N ASN A 120 -70.19 45.65 -9.71
CA ASN A 120 -68.94 46.39 -9.52
C ASN A 120 -68.99 47.21 -8.21
N ASN A 121 -67.98 47.05 -7.35
CA ASN A 121 -67.84 47.81 -6.09
C ASN A 121 -68.88 47.42 -5.03
N LEU A 122 -68.68 46.27 -4.37
CA LEU A 122 -69.48 45.78 -3.24
C LEU A 122 -68.62 45.69 -1.97
N SER A 123 -69.06 46.33 -0.89
CA SER A 123 -68.40 46.24 0.43
C SER A 123 -69.31 45.61 1.49
N ILE A 124 -68.89 44.50 2.10
CA ILE A 124 -69.58 43.80 3.19
C ILE A 124 -68.70 43.88 4.44
N ILE A 125 -69.07 44.73 5.39
CA ILE A 125 -68.18 45.17 6.48
C ILE A 125 -68.83 45.01 7.87
N ASN A 126 -68.11 44.45 8.85
CA ASN A 126 -68.56 44.39 10.25
C ASN A 126 -69.89 43.65 10.47
N ASN A 127 -70.21 42.63 9.68
CA ASN A 127 -71.43 41.85 9.82
C ASN A 127 -71.18 40.53 10.58
N THR A 128 -72.24 39.99 11.18
CA THR A 128 -72.23 38.69 11.86
C THR A 128 -73.23 37.77 11.19
N PHE A 129 -72.83 36.53 10.87
CA PHE A 129 -73.69 35.52 10.26
C PHE A 129 -73.77 34.31 11.19
N LYS A 130 -74.98 33.83 11.52
CA LYS A 130 -75.18 32.68 12.42
C LYS A 130 -76.24 31.73 11.91
N ASN A 131 -75.95 30.43 11.93
CA ASN A 131 -76.88 29.40 11.45
C ASN A 131 -77.38 29.69 10.03
N ILE A 132 -76.43 29.93 9.13
CA ILE A 132 -76.69 30.20 7.70
C ILE A 132 -75.99 29.13 6.88
N GLU A 133 -76.60 28.64 5.80
CA GLU A 133 -75.92 27.69 4.92
C GLU A 133 -74.74 28.38 4.22
N ASN A 134 -74.99 29.42 3.42
CA ASN A 134 -73.94 30.20 2.75
C ASN A 134 -73.94 31.65 3.23
N SER A 135 -72.93 32.08 3.99
CA SER A 135 -72.99 33.43 4.59
C SER A 135 -72.87 34.53 3.53
N ILE A 136 -71.88 34.43 2.63
CA ILE A 136 -71.67 35.37 1.54
C ILE A 136 -71.39 34.60 0.24
N ILE A 137 -72.15 34.89 -0.81
CA ILE A 137 -71.92 34.40 -2.18
C ILE A 137 -71.78 35.60 -3.11
N VAL A 138 -70.71 35.64 -3.91
CA VAL A 138 -70.51 36.66 -4.94
C VAL A 138 -70.16 35.98 -6.26
N THR A 139 -70.87 36.35 -7.34
CA THR A 139 -70.71 35.73 -8.66
C THR A 139 -70.55 36.81 -9.73
N ASP A 140 -69.72 36.55 -10.75
CA ASP A 140 -69.56 37.38 -11.95
C ASP A 140 -69.32 38.88 -11.66
N SER A 141 -68.55 39.19 -10.60
CA SER A 141 -68.42 40.54 -10.05
C SER A 141 -66.98 41.07 -9.98
N LYS A 142 -66.80 42.38 -9.74
CA LYS A 142 -65.49 43.03 -9.64
C LYS A 142 -65.42 44.05 -8.50
N ASN A 143 -64.23 44.24 -7.92
CA ASN A 143 -63.96 45.20 -6.84
C ASN A 143 -64.80 44.86 -5.60
N ILE A 144 -64.49 43.74 -4.94
CA ILE A 144 -65.27 43.20 -3.83
C ILE A 144 -64.47 43.29 -2.54
N GLU A 145 -65.07 43.84 -1.49
CA GLU A 145 -64.46 43.99 -0.17
C GLU A 145 -65.31 43.26 0.87
N ILE A 146 -64.75 42.25 1.53
CA ILE A 146 -65.40 41.48 2.59
C ILE A 146 -64.52 41.56 3.83
N VAL A 147 -64.84 42.49 4.74
CA VAL A 147 -63.92 42.91 5.79
C VAL A 147 -64.52 42.84 7.20
N ASN A 148 -63.77 42.27 8.14
CA ASN A 148 -64.10 42.25 9.57
C ASN A 148 -65.48 41.65 9.89
N ASN A 149 -65.86 40.59 9.18
CA ASN A 149 -67.10 39.86 9.43
C ASN A 149 -66.86 38.63 10.32
N THR A 150 -67.87 38.25 11.11
CA THR A 150 -67.89 36.99 11.87
C THR A 150 -68.89 36.04 11.25
N LEU A 151 -68.42 34.94 10.66
CA LEU A 151 -69.25 34.01 9.89
C LEU A 151 -69.30 32.63 10.57
N ASN A 152 -70.48 32.19 10.93
CA ASN A 152 -70.77 30.84 11.41
C ASN A 152 -71.77 30.19 10.44
N SER A 153 -71.24 29.37 9.52
CA SER A 153 -71.99 28.83 8.39
C SER A 153 -72.04 27.31 8.44
N ASN A 154 -73.07 26.71 7.85
CA ASN A 154 -73.18 25.24 7.70
C ASN A 154 -72.65 24.76 6.34
N GLY A 155 -72.64 25.63 5.32
CA GLY A 155 -72.05 25.46 3.98
C GLY A 155 -70.82 26.36 3.80
N ASN A 156 -70.75 27.17 2.73
CA ASN A 156 -69.61 28.07 2.51
C ASN A 156 -69.67 29.32 3.41
N GLY A 157 -68.54 29.69 4.02
CA GLY A 157 -68.41 30.97 4.71
C GLY A 157 -68.45 32.14 3.72
N ILE A 158 -67.47 32.19 2.83
CA ILE A 158 -67.37 33.16 1.74
C ILE A 158 -67.13 32.37 0.45
N GLY A 159 -68.07 32.42 -0.49
CA GLY A 159 -67.94 31.86 -1.83
C GLY A 159 -67.85 32.97 -2.87
N VAL A 160 -66.79 32.98 -3.68
CA VAL A 160 -66.60 33.95 -4.77
C VAL A 160 -66.32 33.20 -6.07
N TYR A 161 -67.13 33.49 -7.09
CA TYR A 161 -67.13 32.78 -8.37
C TYR A 161 -66.97 33.77 -9.52
N LYS A 162 -66.13 33.45 -10.51
CA LYS A 162 -65.97 34.21 -11.77
C LYS A 162 -65.76 35.73 -11.59
N SER A 163 -65.04 36.11 -10.54
CA SER A 163 -64.93 37.51 -10.11
C SER A 163 -63.48 38.01 -10.14
N SER A 164 -63.26 39.31 -9.95
CA SER A 164 -61.90 39.89 -9.92
C SER A 164 -61.72 41.06 -8.96
N ASN A 165 -60.48 41.30 -8.53
CA ASN A 165 -60.12 42.35 -7.56
C ASN A 165 -60.90 42.23 -6.25
N ILE A 166 -60.57 41.21 -5.47
CA ILE A 166 -61.31 40.80 -4.26
C ILE A 166 -60.39 40.98 -3.03
N ASP A 167 -60.85 41.66 -1.98
CA ASP A 167 -60.20 41.74 -0.65
C ASP A 167 -61.08 41.05 0.39
N ILE A 168 -60.58 39.94 0.95
CA ILE A 168 -61.19 39.21 2.06
C ILE A 168 -60.25 39.34 3.26
N SER A 169 -60.56 40.26 4.17
CA SER A 169 -59.67 40.56 5.29
C SER A 169 -60.30 40.69 6.67
N ASP A 170 -59.50 40.31 7.68
CA ASP A 170 -59.84 40.44 9.10
C ASP A 170 -61.14 39.69 9.51
N ASN A 171 -61.55 38.66 8.76
CA ASN A 171 -62.77 37.90 9.06
C ASN A 171 -62.52 36.72 10.01
N ASN A 172 -63.54 36.33 10.75
CA ASN A 172 -63.54 35.16 11.62
C ASN A 172 -64.57 34.13 11.12
N LEU A 173 -64.09 33.00 10.59
CA LEU A 173 -64.89 31.97 9.93
C LEU A 173 -64.91 30.69 10.77
N SER A 174 -66.11 30.17 11.05
CA SER A 174 -66.32 28.97 11.87
C SER A 174 -67.41 28.05 11.30
N ASN A 175 -67.27 26.73 11.55
CA ASN A 175 -68.23 25.65 11.27
C ASN A 175 -68.59 25.38 9.79
N SER A 176 -68.15 26.21 8.85
CA SER A 176 -68.42 26.08 7.42
C SER A 176 -67.82 24.80 6.83
N THR A 177 -68.40 24.24 5.77
CA THR A 177 -67.76 23.16 4.97
C THR A 177 -66.52 23.67 4.24
N THR A 178 -66.55 24.91 3.77
CA THR A 178 -65.36 25.65 3.30
C THR A 178 -65.38 27.07 3.85
N GLY A 179 -64.28 27.53 4.43
CA GLY A 179 -64.18 28.87 5.00
C GLY A 179 -64.26 29.93 3.91
N VAL A 180 -63.24 29.96 3.05
CA VAL A 180 -63.18 30.83 1.86
C VAL A 180 -63.03 29.96 0.64
N TYR A 181 -63.94 30.07 -0.33
CA TYR A 181 -63.87 29.39 -1.62
C TYR A 181 -63.80 30.40 -2.76
N ILE A 182 -62.69 30.39 -3.51
CA ILE A 182 -62.46 31.22 -4.69
C ILE A 182 -62.40 30.31 -5.91
N SER A 183 -63.30 30.51 -6.86
CA SER A 183 -63.39 29.69 -8.07
C SER A 183 -63.47 30.56 -9.33
N GLU A 184 -62.67 30.23 -10.34
CA GLU A 184 -62.59 30.97 -11.61
C GLU A 184 -62.38 32.49 -11.44
N SER A 185 -61.74 32.92 -10.35
CA SER A 185 -61.63 34.32 -9.96
C SER A 185 -60.17 34.77 -9.84
N ASN A 186 -59.86 36.01 -10.17
CA ASN A 186 -58.47 36.49 -10.22
C ASN A 186 -58.23 37.74 -9.35
N ASP A 187 -56.97 38.12 -9.13
CA ASP A 187 -56.60 39.32 -8.38
C ASP A 187 -57.22 39.33 -6.97
N THR A 188 -57.00 38.27 -6.20
CA THR A 188 -57.64 38.06 -4.89
C THR A 188 -56.64 38.18 -3.74
N ILE A 189 -56.99 38.93 -2.70
CA ILE A 189 -56.24 39.04 -1.44
C ILE A 189 -57.07 38.44 -0.32
N ILE A 190 -56.50 37.46 0.40
CA ILE A 190 -57.08 36.82 1.57
C ILE A 190 -56.09 37.03 2.73
N LYS A 191 -56.37 37.94 3.65
CA LYS A 191 -55.41 38.31 4.72
C LYS A 191 -56.00 38.46 6.11
N ASN A 192 -55.21 38.15 7.13
CA ASN A 192 -55.58 38.33 8.55
C ASN A 192 -56.87 37.61 9.00
N ASN A 193 -57.31 36.57 8.29
CA ASN A 193 -58.52 35.84 8.66
C ASN A 193 -58.21 34.75 9.71
N THR A 194 -59.16 34.49 10.60
CA THR A 194 -59.16 33.32 11.50
C THR A 194 -60.15 32.30 10.97
N VAL A 195 -59.72 31.07 10.72
CA VAL A 195 -60.52 30.05 10.02
C VAL A 195 -60.50 28.72 10.76
N ARG A 196 -61.68 28.18 11.06
CA ARG A 196 -61.91 26.85 11.61
C ARG A 196 -63.14 26.21 10.95
N THR A 197 -62.96 25.15 10.17
CA THR A 197 -64.02 24.62 9.30
C THR A 197 -64.27 23.13 9.49
N GLU A 198 -65.45 22.67 9.09
CA GLU A 198 -65.80 21.24 8.97
C GLU A 198 -65.35 20.63 7.63
N GLY A 199 -64.49 21.34 6.88
CA GLY A 199 -63.83 20.84 5.68
C GLY A 199 -62.57 21.65 5.36
N ASN A 200 -62.49 22.27 4.19
CA ASN A 200 -61.32 23.06 3.79
C ASN A 200 -61.32 24.44 4.46
N GLY A 201 -60.15 24.96 4.84
CA GLY A 201 -60.04 26.31 5.40
C GLY A 201 -60.19 27.37 4.30
N ILE A 202 -59.22 27.41 3.39
CA ILE A 202 -59.22 28.24 2.19
C ILE A 202 -59.06 27.32 0.97
N TYR A 203 -59.93 27.47 -0.02
CA TYR A 203 -59.89 26.70 -1.26
C TYR A 203 -59.86 27.64 -2.47
N ILE A 204 -58.82 27.50 -3.29
CA ILE A 204 -58.60 28.23 -4.55
C ILE A 204 -58.69 27.24 -5.71
N ASP A 205 -59.59 27.47 -6.65
CA ASP A 205 -59.81 26.60 -7.80
C ASP A 205 -59.85 27.42 -9.11
N ASN A 206 -59.02 27.05 -10.09
CA ASN A 206 -58.94 27.71 -11.41
C ASN A 206 -58.78 29.25 -11.31
N SER A 207 -57.98 29.73 -10.35
CA SER A 207 -57.94 31.15 -9.96
C SER A 207 -56.50 31.65 -9.89
N ASN A 208 -56.20 32.81 -10.47
CA ASN A 208 -54.82 33.30 -10.62
C ASN A 208 -54.57 34.63 -9.92
N GLU A 209 -53.30 34.97 -9.69
CA GLU A 209 -52.90 36.22 -9.02
C GLU A 209 -53.54 36.34 -7.63
N VAL A 210 -53.33 35.31 -6.79
CA VAL A 210 -53.93 35.20 -5.44
C VAL A 210 -52.87 35.42 -4.37
N LYS A 211 -53.19 36.19 -3.33
CA LYS A 211 -52.34 36.39 -2.15
C LYS A 211 -53.05 35.92 -0.90
N ILE A 212 -52.46 34.97 -0.18
CA ILE A 212 -52.96 34.42 1.08
C ILE A 212 -51.96 34.75 2.18
N GLU A 213 -52.25 35.77 2.99
CA GLU A 213 -51.26 36.34 3.91
C GLU A 213 -51.72 36.48 5.37
N ASN A 214 -50.88 36.10 6.33
CA ASN A 214 -51.12 36.32 7.78
C ASN A 214 -52.44 35.72 8.31
N ASN A 215 -52.95 34.64 7.70
CA ASN A 215 -54.15 33.96 8.18
C ASN A 215 -53.81 32.93 9.27
N THR A 216 -54.74 32.72 10.19
CA THR A 216 -54.66 31.70 11.25
C THR A 216 -55.72 30.63 11.00
N LEU A 217 -55.28 29.43 10.60
CA LEU A 217 -56.13 28.30 10.24
C LEU A 217 -55.94 27.19 11.27
N ASN A 218 -56.96 26.89 12.08
CA ASN A 218 -56.86 25.92 13.18
C ASN A 218 -57.99 24.89 13.13
N ASP A 219 -57.63 23.62 13.32
CA ASP A 219 -58.56 22.49 13.51
C ASP A 219 -59.56 22.31 12.35
N ASN A 220 -59.13 22.55 11.10
CA ASN A 220 -59.94 22.31 9.91
C ASN A 220 -60.09 20.81 9.64
N LYS A 221 -61.29 20.35 9.29
CA LYS A 221 -61.58 18.91 9.12
C LYS A 221 -61.13 18.30 7.79
N ASP A 222 -60.53 19.09 6.90
CA ASP A 222 -59.81 18.62 5.72
C ASP A 222 -58.48 19.39 5.58
N THR A 223 -58.20 20.04 4.44
CA THR A 223 -56.95 20.77 4.19
C THR A 223 -57.02 22.19 4.73
N GLY A 224 -55.91 22.72 5.26
CA GLY A 224 -55.84 24.13 5.66
C GLY A 224 -56.03 25.07 4.46
N ILE A 225 -55.08 25.04 3.52
CA ILE A 225 -55.13 25.79 2.26
C ILE A 225 -55.03 24.79 1.09
N ARG A 226 -56.05 24.76 0.24
CA ARG A 226 -56.11 23.91 -0.96
C ARG A 226 -56.06 24.76 -2.22
N ILE A 227 -55.20 24.42 -3.17
CA ILE A 227 -55.02 25.15 -4.44
C ILE A 227 -55.04 24.16 -5.60
N ILE A 228 -55.92 24.39 -6.57
CA ILE A 228 -56.07 23.54 -7.75
C ILE A 228 -56.07 24.39 -9.04
N ASN A 229 -55.38 23.92 -10.07
CA ASN A 229 -55.38 24.50 -11.43
C ASN A 229 -55.14 26.02 -11.47
N SER A 230 -54.26 26.52 -10.60
CA SER A 230 -54.09 27.95 -10.34
C SER A 230 -52.66 28.39 -10.65
N LYS A 231 -52.47 29.69 -10.86
CA LYS A 231 -51.18 30.29 -11.22
C LYS A 231 -50.90 31.58 -10.45
N ASN A 232 -49.63 31.85 -10.14
CA ASN A 232 -49.22 33.09 -9.47
C ASN A 232 -49.90 33.26 -8.11
N VAL A 233 -49.63 32.30 -7.21
CA VAL A 233 -50.19 32.33 -5.85
C VAL A 233 -49.10 32.51 -4.80
N ASP A 234 -49.23 33.58 -4.02
CA ASP A 234 -48.38 33.88 -2.88
C ASP A 234 -49.06 33.37 -1.60
N ILE A 235 -48.41 32.46 -0.87
CA ILE A 235 -48.89 31.96 0.43
C ILE A 235 -47.85 32.37 1.48
N LYS A 236 -48.13 33.41 2.26
CA LYS A 236 -47.12 34.04 3.12
C LYS A 236 -47.57 34.20 4.57
N LYS A 237 -46.70 33.87 5.53
CA LYS A 237 -46.93 34.19 6.96
C LYS A 237 -48.20 33.60 7.58
N ASN A 238 -48.72 32.50 7.03
CA ASN A 238 -49.90 31.84 7.59
C ASN A 238 -49.49 30.87 8.71
N GLU A 239 -50.33 30.76 9.72
CA GLU A 239 -50.22 29.74 10.77
C GLU A 239 -51.33 28.69 10.58
N ILE A 240 -50.94 27.46 10.26
CA ILE A 240 -51.86 26.36 9.94
C ILE A 240 -51.60 25.20 10.91
N LYS A 241 -52.61 24.82 11.69
CA LYS A 241 -52.49 23.79 12.73
C LYS A 241 -53.63 22.80 12.74
N ASN A 242 -53.28 21.55 13.07
CA ASN A 242 -54.21 20.47 13.37
C ASN A 242 -55.28 20.24 12.28
N SER A 243 -54.95 20.53 11.01
CA SER A 243 -55.79 20.14 9.90
C SER A 243 -55.86 18.61 9.82
N GLU A 244 -57.04 18.06 9.50
CA GLU A 244 -57.21 16.60 9.40
C GLU A 244 -56.63 15.99 8.11
N ASN A 245 -56.11 16.84 7.22
CA ASN A 245 -55.33 16.48 6.04
C ASN A 245 -54.03 17.32 5.97
N ASP A 246 -53.58 17.71 4.77
CA ASP A 246 -52.39 18.56 4.58
C ASP A 246 -52.61 19.98 5.15
N ALA A 247 -51.52 20.65 5.55
CA ALA A 247 -51.60 22.06 5.89
C ALA A 247 -51.80 22.92 4.62
N ILE A 248 -50.99 22.67 3.60
CA ILE A 248 -51.08 23.26 2.27
C ILE A 248 -51.06 22.15 1.22
N ASN A 249 -52.09 22.07 0.37
CA ASN A 249 -52.17 21.12 -0.74
C ASN A 249 -52.25 21.87 -2.08
N ILE A 250 -51.35 21.56 -3.01
CA ILE A 250 -51.23 22.18 -4.33
C ILE A 250 -51.32 21.09 -5.39
N TYR A 251 -52.28 21.21 -6.31
CA TYR A 251 -52.51 20.27 -7.40
C TYR A 251 -52.55 20.97 -8.76
N SER A 252 -51.76 20.50 -9.72
CA SER A 252 -51.67 20.97 -11.11
C SER A 252 -51.60 22.51 -11.22
N SER A 253 -50.83 23.14 -10.33
CA SER A 253 -50.74 24.60 -10.17
C SER A 253 -49.30 25.08 -10.29
N ASN A 254 -49.11 26.28 -10.85
CA ASN A 254 -47.79 26.76 -11.29
C ASN A 254 -47.44 28.14 -10.71
N GLU A 255 -46.15 28.47 -10.63
CA GLU A 255 -45.68 29.79 -10.17
C GLU A 255 -46.22 30.10 -8.75
N MET A 256 -45.84 29.24 -7.78
CA MET A 256 -46.26 29.34 -6.37
C MET A 256 -45.10 29.86 -5.51
N ASP A 257 -45.36 30.82 -4.62
CA ASP A 257 -44.39 31.33 -3.62
C ASP A 257 -44.91 31.10 -2.20
N ILE A 258 -44.41 30.05 -1.55
CA ILE A 258 -44.79 29.62 -0.19
C ILE A 258 -43.70 30.08 0.78
N ASP A 259 -43.91 31.19 1.47
CA ASP A 259 -42.88 31.86 2.27
C ASP A 259 -43.28 32.14 3.72
N ASP A 260 -42.39 31.88 4.68
CA ASP A 260 -42.55 32.26 6.10
C ASP A 260 -43.83 31.71 6.77
N ASN A 261 -44.33 30.54 6.35
CA ASN A 261 -45.50 29.91 6.95
C ASN A 261 -45.12 28.95 8.08
N LYS A 262 -46.02 28.78 9.05
CA LYS A 262 -45.88 27.84 10.17
C LYS A 262 -46.94 26.74 10.08
N MET A 263 -46.50 25.51 9.94
CA MET A 263 -47.36 24.33 9.77
C MET A 263 -47.04 23.31 10.86
N GLU A 264 -48.03 23.02 11.72
CA GLU A 264 -47.81 22.20 12.90
C GLU A 264 -48.97 21.25 13.23
N GLY A 265 -48.67 19.97 13.48
CA GLY A 265 -49.63 19.03 14.03
C GLY A 265 -50.70 18.53 13.05
N ASN A 266 -50.49 18.68 11.74
CA ASN A 266 -51.45 18.24 10.73
C ASN A 266 -51.42 16.72 10.54
N LYS A 267 -52.57 16.13 10.19
CA LYS A 267 -52.72 14.66 10.07
C LYS A 267 -52.16 14.07 8.75
N ALA A 268 -51.77 14.90 7.78
CA ALA A 268 -51.00 14.47 6.61
C ALA A 268 -49.66 15.25 6.53
N SER A 269 -49.32 15.84 5.39
CA SER A 269 -48.06 16.56 5.20
C SER A 269 -48.17 18.04 5.58
N GLY A 270 -47.03 18.68 5.86
CA GLY A 270 -46.99 20.14 6.01
C GLY A 270 -47.35 20.83 4.69
N ILE A 271 -46.61 20.50 3.63
CA ILE A 271 -46.86 20.95 2.26
C ILE A 271 -46.92 19.71 1.36
N SER A 272 -47.92 19.65 0.48
CA SER A 272 -48.06 18.64 -0.57
C SER A 272 -48.19 19.31 -1.94
N VAL A 273 -47.34 18.94 -2.90
CA VAL A 273 -47.32 19.52 -4.25
C VAL A 273 -47.33 18.42 -5.32
N SER A 274 -48.38 18.36 -6.12
CA SER A 274 -48.51 17.39 -7.21
C SER A 274 -48.69 18.12 -8.55
N GLU A 275 -47.93 17.67 -9.56
CA GLU A 275 -47.97 18.21 -10.92
C GLU A 275 -47.71 19.72 -11.03
N GLY A 276 -46.88 20.27 -10.12
CA GLY A 276 -46.57 21.71 -10.08
C GLY A 276 -45.35 22.10 -10.91
N ASN A 277 -45.29 23.35 -11.38
CA ASN A 277 -44.13 23.91 -12.07
C ASN A 277 -43.75 25.28 -11.50
N ASN A 278 -42.45 25.56 -11.35
CA ASN A 278 -41.91 26.79 -10.78
C ASN A 278 -42.44 27.06 -9.37
N ILE A 279 -42.12 26.15 -8.44
CA ILE A 279 -42.59 26.20 -7.06
C ILE A 279 -41.45 26.64 -6.14
N LYS A 280 -41.64 27.74 -5.40
CA LYS A 280 -40.68 28.25 -4.43
C LYS A 280 -41.22 28.08 -3.02
N ILE A 281 -40.46 27.39 -2.18
CA ILE A 281 -40.82 27.10 -0.79
C ILE A 281 -39.68 27.62 0.08
N SER A 282 -39.89 28.74 0.78
CA SER A 282 -38.83 29.37 1.56
C SER A 282 -39.19 29.80 2.98
N ASN A 283 -38.21 29.74 3.89
CA ASN A 283 -38.33 30.26 5.26
C ASN A 283 -39.49 29.67 6.08
N ASN A 284 -40.04 28.50 5.71
CA ASN A 284 -41.17 27.90 6.40
C ASN A 284 -40.71 27.08 7.61
N LYS A 285 -41.58 26.99 8.62
CA LYS A 285 -41.41 26.13 9.80
C LYS A 285 -42.44 25.00 9.76
N ILE A 286 -41.97 23.78 9.52
CA ILE A 286 -42.80 22.59 9.31
C ILE A 286 -42.46 21.54 10.36
N LYS A 287 -43.40 21.23 11.26
CA LYS A 287 -43.12 20.28 12.34
C LYS A 287 -44.31 19.47 12.84
N ASN A 288 -44.02 18.31 13.44
CA ASN A 288 -45.00 17.46 14.12
C ASN A 288 -46.16 17.01 13.21
N ASN A 289 -45.96 16.94 11.90
CA ASN A 289 -46.97 16.42 10.97
C ASN A 289 -46.90 14.90 10.90
N LYS A 290 -48.04 14.26 10.61
CA LYS A 290 -48.18 12.79 10.64
C LYS A 290 -47.63 12.07 9.41
N ASN A 291 -47.38 12.79 8.31
CA ASN A 291 -46.65 12.26 7.16
C ASN A 291 -45.32 13.04 7.00
N ASN A 292 -45.01 13.49 5.79
CA ASN A 292 -43.79 14.21 5.45
C ASN A 292 -43.87 15.69 5.87
N GLY A 293 -42.72 16.33 6.10
CA GLY A 293 -42.69 17.79 6.19
C GLY A 293 -43.13 18.41 4.86
N LEU A 294 -42.47 17.99 3.78
CA LEU A 294 -42.80 18.35 2.41
C LEU A 294 -42.91 17.09 1.56
N TYR A 295 -44.03 16.93 0.85
CA TYR A 295 -44.22 15.91 -0.17
C TYR A 295 -44.36 16.56 -1.55
N SER A 296 -43.72 15.98 -2.57
CA SER A 296 -43.94 16.39 -3.94
C SER A 296 -43.95 15.23 -4.93
N SER A 297 -44.84 15.28 -5.93
CA SER A 297 -44.90 14.33 -7.04
C SER A 297 -44.99 15.03 -8.40
N ASP A 298 -44.29 14.50 -9.40
CA ASP A 298 -44.35 14.91 -10.81
C ASP A 298 -44.17 16.43 -11.03
N SER A 299 -43.38 17.07 -10.16
CA SER A 299 -43.22 18.54 -10.13
C SER A 299 -41.88 18.98 -10.72
N LYS A 300 -41.86 20.20 -11.29
CA LYS A 300 -40.72 20.72 -12.06
C LYS A 300 -40.25 22.06 -11.55
N ASN A 301 -38.94 22.31 -11.64
CA ASN A 301 -38.30 23.58 -11.32
C ASN A 301 -38.64 24.04 -9.89
N MET A 302 -38.50 23.15 -8.91
CA MET A 302 -38.79 23.45 -7.51
C MET A 302 -37.54 23.94 -6.77
N ILE A 303 -37.72 24.96 -5.91
CA ILE A 303 -36.68 25.48 -5.04
C ILE A 303 -37.20 25.43 -3.60
N VAL A 304 -36.56 24.61 -2.76
CA VAL A 304 -36.85 24.49 -1.33
C VAL A 304 -35.66 25.07 -0.56
N LYS A 305 -35.85 26.23 0.08
CA LYS A 305 -34.74 27.00 0.66
C LYS A 305 -34.99 27.58 2.05
N ASN A 306 -34.00 27.53 2.93
CA ASN A 306 -34.07 28.13 4.27
C ASN A 306 -35.24 27.61 5.14
N ASN A 307 -35.73 26.40 4.91
CA ASN A 307 -36.84 25.85 5.69
C ASN A 307 -36.34 25.12 6.93
N ASP A 308 -37.14 25.14 7.98
CA ASP A 308 -36.92 24.42 9.23
C ASP A 308 -37.93 23.27 9.35
N ILE A 309 -37.51 22.05 9.01
CA ILE A 309 -38.36 20.87 8.86
C ILE A 309 -37.96 19.80 9.88
N ARG A 310 -38.78 19.61 10.91
CA ARG A 310 -38.40 18.77 12.06
C ARG A 310 -39.54 17.97 12.67
N TYR A 311 -39.23 16.82 13.27
CA TYR A 311 -40.20 16.03 14.04
C TYR A 311 -41.43 15.57 13.24
N ASN A 312 -41.29 15.42 11.92
CA ASN A 312 -42.35 14.83 11.10
C ASN A 312 -42.23 13.30 11.17
N PHE A 313 -43.38 12.62 11.11
CA PHE A 313 -43.45 11.17 11.36
C PHE A 313 -42.96 10.33 10.18
N GLU A 314 -42.87 10.89 8.98
CA GLU A 314 -42.18 10.26 7.86
C GLU A 314 -40.87 11.02 7.55
N SER A 315 -40.63 11.40 6.29
CA SER A 315 -39.41 12.09 5.89
C SER A 315 -39.53 13.61 6.08
N GLY A 316 -38.38 14.29 6.20
CA GLY A 316 -38.34 15.75 6.16
C GLY A 316 -38.87 16.25 4.81
N VAL A 317 -38.25 15.81 3.72
CA VAL A 317 -38.70 16.06 2.36
C VAL A 317 -38.74 14.73 1.59
N TYR A 318 -39.88 14.42 0.96
CA TYR A 318 -40.02 13.32 0.02
C TYR A 318 -40.44 13.86 -1.35
N THR A 319 -39.71 13.51 -2.40
CA THR A 319 -40.05 13.85 -3.78
C THR A 319 -40.04 12.62 -4.69
N ASN A 320 -41.09 12.45 -5.50
CA ASN A 320 -41.19 11.42 -6.53
C ASN A 320 -41.27 12.04 -7.93
N ASN A 321 -40.41 11.59 -8.83
CA ASN A 321 -40.28 12.09 -10.20
C ASN A 321 -40.06 13.62 -10.32
N PRO A 322 -39.21 14.26 -9.49
CA PRO A 322 -38.91 15.68 -9.64
C PRO A 322 -37.98 15.92 -10.85
N ILE A 323 -38.18 17.06 -11.53
CA ILE A 323 -37.25 17.55 -12.56
C ILE A 323 -36.74 18.94 -12.17
N ASN A 324 -35.42 19.12 -12.12
CA ASN A 324 -34.78 20.37 -11.69
C ASN A 324 -35.18 20.79 -10.27
N LEU A 325 -34.76 20.01 -9.27
CA LEU A 325 -35.02 20.30 -7.85
C LEU A 325 -33.77 20.90 -7.20
N SER A 326 -33.94 22.03 -6.51
CA SER A 326 -32.90 22.61 -5.64
C SER A 326 -33.32 22.59 -4.18
N LEU A 327 -32.56 21.90 -3.34
CA LEU A 327 -32.71 21.82 -1.88
C LEU A 327 -31.55 22.60 -1.23
N GLU A 328 -31.80 23.83 -0.77
CA GLU A 328 -30.74 24.75 -0.32
C GLU A 328 -30.89 25.24 1.12
N THR A 329 -29.82 25.19 1.92
CA THR A 329 -29.76 25.90 3.22
C THR A 329 -30.91 25.55 4.19
N ASN A 330 -31.45 24.33 4.09
CA ASN A 330 -32.52 23.86 4.96
C ASN A 330 -31.96 23.19 6.22
N ASN A 331 -32.72 23.24 7.29
CA ASN A 331 -32.47 22.52 8.53
C ASN A 331 -33.46 21.35 8.66
N ILE A 332 -32.97 20.13 8.46
CA ILE A 332 -33.78 18.91 8.35
C ILE A 332 -33.38 17.95 9.46
N THR A 333 -34.14 17.92 10.55
CA THR A 333 -33.70 17.17 11.73
C THR A 333 -34.80 16.43 12.46
N ASN A 334 -34.45 15.32 13.12
CA ASN A 334 -35.37 14.58 14.00
C ASN A 334 -36.65 14.11 13.29
N ASN A 335 -36.58 13.76 12.00
CA ASN A 335 -37.69 13.13 11.30
C ASN A 335 -37.60 11.60 11.48
N SER A 336 -38.75 10.92 11.57
CA SER A 336 -38.81 9.49 11.91
C SER A 336 -38.51 8.55 10.74
N MET A 337 -38.28 9.09 9.53
CA MET A 337 -37.68 8.37 8.40
C MET A 337 -36.43 9.12 7.90
N PHE A 338 -36.39 9.48 6.61
CA PHE A 338 -35.23 10.11 5.98
C PHE A 338 -35.21 11.63 6.19
N GLY A 339 -34.03 12.24 6.13
CA GLY A 339 -33.95 13.69 5.99
C GLY A 339 -34.53 14.11 4.63
N PHE A 340 -33.88 13.65 3.57
CA PHE A 340 -34.34 13.76 2.18
C PHE A 340 -34.54 12.38 1.56
N TYR A 341 -35.72 12.15 0.98
CA TYR A 341 -36.03 10.97 0.18
C TYR A 341 -36.35 11.40 -1.27
N LEU A 342 -35.52 10.95 -2.22
CA LEU A 342 -35.62 11.26 -3.64
C LEU A 342 -35.87 9.98 -4.45
N GLU A 343 -36.92 9.96 -5.26
CA GLU A 343 -37.28 8.82 -6.10
C GLU A 343 -37.45 9.27 -7.56
N ASN A 344 -36.90 8.51 -8.52
CA ASN A 344 -37.02 8.76 -9.97
C ASN A 344 -36.59 10.19 -10.37
N SER A 345 -35.52 10.70 -9.77
CA SER A 345 -35.20 12.13 -9.81
C SER A 345 -34.30 12.53 -10.99
N ASN A 346 -34.58 13.69 -11.59
CA ASN A 346 -33.78 14.23 -12.68
C ASN A 346 -33.23 15.62 -12.34
N ASN A 347 -31.90 15.75 -12.35
CA ASN A 347 -31.19 16.99 -12.07
C ASN A 347 -31.53 17.59 -10.69
N VAL A 348 -30.98 17.00 -9.63
CA VAL A 348 -31.18 17.44 -8.25
C VAL A 348 -29.91 18.05 -7.68
N VAL A 349 -30.04 19.20 -7.01
CA VAL A 349 -28.97 19.86 -6.26
C VAL A 349 -29.35 19.93 -4.79
N ILE A 350 -28.50 19.38 -3.92
CA ILE A 350 -28.61 19.44 -2.46
C ILE A 350 -27.43 20.24 -1.93
N LYS A 351 -27.67 21.44 -1.43
CA LYS A 351 -26.60 22.37 -1.08
C LYS A 351 -26.75 23.09 0.25
N ASN A 352 -25.67 23.22 1.02
CA ASN A 352 -25.62 24.00 2.27
C ASN A 352 -26.64 23.58 3.35
N ASN A 353 -27.15 22.34 3.32
CA ASN A 353 -28.15 21.89 4.29
C ASN A 353 -27.50 21.35 5.57
N ASN A 354 -28.22 21.48 6.68
CA ASN A 354 -27.94 20.77 7.93
C ASN A 354 -28.95 19.62 8.08
N ILE A 355 -28.46 18.39 7.95
CA ILE A 355 -29.27 17.16 7.94
C ILE A 355 -28.80 16.29 9.10
N SER A 356 -29.60 16.22 10.18
CA SER A 356 -29.15 15.51 11.38
C SER A 356 -30.23 14.80 12.17
N ASP A 357 -29.84 13.78 12.91
CA ASP A 357 -30.69 13.10 13.89
C ASP A 357 -31.98 12.49 13.27
N ASN A 358 -31.95 12.13 11.99
CA ASN A 358 -33.06 11.42 11.35
C ASN A 358 -32.95 9.91 11.63
N PHE A 359 -34.09 9.23 11.74
CA PHE A 359 -34.14 7.83 12.16
C PHE A 359 -33.70 6.84 11.06
N GLU A 360 -33.71 7.26 9.81
CA GLU A 360 -33.16 6.49 8.69
C GLU A 360 -31.88 7.16 8.16
N SER A 361 -31.68 7.22 6.85
CA SER A 361 -30.56 7.92 6.25
C SER A 361 -30.77 9.44 6.22
N GLY A 362 -29.67 10.21 6.25
CA GLY A 362 -29.73 11.66 6.07
C GLY A 362 -30.28 12.01 4.68
N ILE A 363 -29.66 11.46 3.65
CA ILE A 363 -30.10 11.54 2.25
C ILE A 363 -30.29 10.12 1.72
N TYR A 364 -31.45 9.84 1.14
CA TYR A 364 -31.75 8.62 0.41
C TYR A 364 -32.21 8.97 -1.00
N SER A 365 -31.55 8.41 -2.01
CA SER A 365 -31.89 8.60 -3.42
C SER A 365 -31.98 7.27 -4.13
N ASP A 366 -33.04 7.04 -4.88
CA ASP A 366 -33.22 5.87 -5.74
C ASP A 366 -33.59 6.33 -7.15
N THR A 367 -32.90 5.77 -8.14
CA THR A 367 -33.12 5.99 -9.58
C THR A 367 -32.98 7.46 -9.94
N SER A 368 -31.75 7.93 -10.20
CA SER A 368 -31.51 9.36 -10.51
C SER A 368 -30.56 9.58 -11.68
N THR A 369 -30.83 10.59 -12.52
CA THR A 369 -29.95 10.90 -13.67
C THR A 369 -28.73 11.74 -13.27
N TYR A 370 -28.91 12.71 -12.38
CA TYR A 370 -27.85 13.59 -11.90
C TYR A 370 -28.19 14.06 -10.49
N LEU A 371 -27.30 13.76 -9.54
CA LEU A 371 -27.42 14.16 -8.15
C LEU A 371 -26.13 14.87 -7.71
N ASN A 372 -26.26 16.13 -7.30
CA ASN A 372 -25.16 16.95 -6.79
C ASN A 372 -25.39 17.27 -5.31
N ILE A 373 -24.50 16.79 -4.44
CA ILE A 373 -24.52 16.98 -3.00
C ILE A 373 -23.31 17.81 -2.62
N THR A 374 -23.49 19.10 -2.33
CA THR A 374 -22.37 20.02 -2.11
C THR A 374 -22.50 20.87 -0.85
N ASP A 375 -21.42 21.06 -0.10
CA ASP A 375 -21.34 21.95 1.07
C ASP A 375 -22.35 21.60 2.20
N ASN A 376 -22.78 20.34 2.35
CA ASN A 376 -23.75 19.93 3.38
C ASN A 376 -23.07 19.41 4.65
N LYS A 377 -23.78 19.56 5.78
CA LYS A 377 -23.46 18.90 7.05
C LYS A 377 -24.48 17.78 7.29
N ILE A 378 -24.02 16.53 7.33
CA ILE A 378 -24.85 15.33 7.43
C ILE A 378 -24.39 14.49 8.62
N THR A 379 -25.09 14.57 9.75
CA THR A 379 -24.57 14.04 11.02
C THR A 379 -25.59 13.32 11.91
N ASN A 380 -25.17 12.34 12.71
CA ASN A 380 -26.03 11.67 13.72
C ASN A 380 -27.29 10.98 13.18
N ASN A 381 -27.32 10.60 11.90
CA ASN A 381 -28.45 9.84 11.36
C ASN A 381 -28.30 8.36 11.80
N GLN A 382 -29.42 7.70 12.07
CA GLN A 382 -29.41 6.37 12.67
C GLN A 382 -29.10 5.23 11.68
N LYS A 383 -28.96 5.55 10.38
CA LYS A 383 -28.40 4.66 9.36
C LYS A 383 -27.27 5.36 8.59
N THR A 384 -27.42 5.53 7.28
CA THR A 384 -26.37 6.06 6.41
C THR A 384 -26.41 7.60 6.35
N GLY A 385 -25.26 8.25 6.22
CA GLY A 385 -25.20 9.67 5.89
C GLY A 385 -25.84 9.96 4.53
N VAL A 386 -25.24 9.41 3.47
CA VAL A 386 -25.75 9.47 2.08
C VAL A 386 -25.92 8.06 1.50
N HIS A 387 -27.16 7.71 1.16
CA HIS A 387 -27.51 6.48 0.46
C HIS A 387 -27.97 6.82 -0.97
N ALA A 388 -27.36 6.21 -1.99
CA ALA A 388 -27.77 6.41 -3.38
C ALA A 388 -27.75 5.10 -4.19
N ASP A 389 -28.88 4.78 -4.81
CA ASP A 389 -29.07 3.59 -5.66
C ASP A 389 -29.46 4.00 -7.09
N ASP A 390 -28.91 3.29 -8.08
CA ASP A 390 -29.21 3.46 -9.52
C ASP A 390 -29.08 4.93 -10.00
N VAL A 391 -27.91 5.53 -9.75
CA VAL A 391 -27.61 6.92 -10.14
C VAL A 391 -26.60 6.97 -11.31
N ASN A 392 -26.93 7.70 -12.38
CA ASN A 392 -26.03 7.82 -13.53
C ASN A 392 -24.78 8.67 -13.20
N ILE A 393 -24.98 9.84 -12.59
CA ILE A 393 -23.88 10.73 -12.21
C ILE A 393 -24.15 11.24 -10.79
N LEU A 394 -23.22 10.92 -9.88
CA LEU A 394 -23.24 11.31 -8.48
C LEU A 394 -22.01 12.16 -8.15
N ASP A 395 -22.26 13.44 -7.86
CA ASP A 395 -21.25 14.41 -7.47
C ASP A 395 -21.39 14.74 -5.98
N ILE A 396 -20.35 14.49 -5.18
CA ILE A 396 -20.34 14.77 -3.74
C ILE A 396 -19.12 15.63 -3.40
N PHE A 397 -19.34 16.90 -3.08
CA PHE A 397 -18.27 17.89 -2.92
C PHE A 397 -18.34 18.67 -1.60
N ASN A 398 -17.22 18.85 -0.91
CA ASN A 398 -17.11 19.72 0.27
C ASN A 398 -18.11 19.40 1.42
N ASN A 399 -18.56 18.15 1.54
CA ASN A 399 -19.49 17.77 2.60
C ASN A 399 -18.75 17.34 3.87
N HIS A 400 -19.40 17.54 5.00
CA HIS A 400 -19.02 16.97 6.28
C HIS A 400 -20.05 15.91 6.69
N ILE A 401 -19.64 14.65 6.63
CA ILE A 401 -20.49 13.48 6.88
C ILE A 401 -19.91 12.76 8.11
N SER A 402 -20.59 12.83 9.26
CA SER A 402 -20.02 12.26 10.47
C SER A 402 -21.00 11.68 11.46
N ASP A 403 -20.51 10.79 12.32
CA ASP A 403 -21.24 10.30 13.50
C ASP A 403 -22.57 9.60 13.14
N ASN A 404 -22.68 9.00 11.95
CA ASN A 404 -23.85 8.21 11.56
C ASN A 404 -23.69 6.75 12.02
N LEU A 405 -24.79 6.11 12.44
CA LEU A 405 -24.76 4.74 13.01
C LEU A 405 -24.63 3.62 11.95
N GLY A 406 -24.56 3.96 10.66
CA GLY A 406 -24.25 3.03 9.57
C GLY A 406 -23.07 3.52 8.75
N PHE A 407 -23.19 3.48 7.43
CA PHE A 407 -22.16 3.97 6.51
C PHE A 407 -22.11 5.51 6.49
N GLY A 408 -20.93 6.08 6.25
CA GLY A 408 -20.85 7.49 5.86
C GLY A 408 -21.58 7.70 4.52
N CYS A 409 -21.19 6.89 3.54
CA CYS A 409 -21.74 6.84 2.21
C CYS A 409 -21.97 5.39 1.77
N TYR A 410 -23.19 5.05 1.35
CA TYR A 410 -23.53 3.76 0.76
C TYR A 410 -24.07 3.97 -0.66
N PHE A 411 -23.43 3.36 -1.64
CA PHE A 411 -23.79 3.54 -3.04
C PHE A 411 -24.00 2.20 -3.72
N SER A 412 -25.03 2.10 -4.55
CA SER A 412 -25.20 0.96 -5.45
C SER A 412 -25.55 1.33 -6.88
N ASN A 413 -25.00 0.57 -7.84
CA ASN A 413 -25.23 0.73 -9.29
C ASN A 413 -24.99 2.17 -9.81
N ILE A 414 -23.87 2.78 -9.42
CA ILE A 414 -23.48 4.11 -9.89
C ILE A 414 -22.66 4.02 -11.17
N LEU A 415 -23.03 4.78 -12.21
CA LEU A 415 -22.27 4.81 -13.47
C LEU A 415 -21.03 5.74 -13.39
N GLN A 416 -21.19 6.94 -12.85
CA GLN A 416 -20.07 7.85 -12.58
C GLN A 416 -20.21 8.46 -11.18
N PHE A 417 -19.15 8.29 -10.38
CA PHE A 417 -19.08 8.76 -9.00
C PHE A 417 -17.87 9.67 -8.80
N ASN A 418 -18.11 10.92 -8.37
CA ASN A 418 -17.06 11.88 -8.03
C ASN A 418 -17.16 12.28 -6.56
N LEU A 419 -16.10 12.04 -5.79
CA LEU A 419 -15.99 12.43 -4.38
C LEU A 419 -14.80 13.37 -4.22
N PHE A 420 -15.05 14.65 -3.96
CA PHE A 420 -13.97 15.65 -3.86
C PHE A 420 -14.06 16.50 -2.59
N ASN A 421 -12.94 16.60 -1.86
CA ASN A 421 -12.78 17.49 -0.73
C ASN A 421 -13.81 17.28 0.40
N ASN A 422 -14.23 16.04 0.65
CA ASN A 422 -15.16 15.70 1.73
C ASN A 422 -14.43 15.26 2.99
N SER A 423 -15.07 15.50 4.13
CA SER A 423 -14.70 14.95 5.44
C SER A 423 -15.72 13.89 5.83
N ILE A 424 -15.31 12.62 5.86
CA ILE A 424 -16.18 11.49 6.21
C ILE A 424 -15.60 10.79 7.45
N CYS A 425 -16.22 10.94 8.62
CA CYS A 425 -15.61 10.44 9.84
C CYS A 425 -16.55 9.94 10.94
N ASN A 426 -16.03 9.07 11.80
CA ASN A 426 -16.74 8.54 12.97
C ASN A 426 -18.08 7.84 12.63
N ASN A 427 -18.19 7.21 11.46
CA ASN A 427 -19.37 6.40 11.15
C ASN A 427 -19.12 4.95 11.61
N GLU A 428 -20.16 4.24 12.05
CA GLU A 428 -19.98 2.89 12.62
C GLU A 428 -19.55 1.85 11.56
N ASP A 429 -20.05 1.95 10.32
CA ASP A 429 -19.64 1.09 9.20
C ASP A 429 -18.55 1.77 8.34
N ASP A 430 -18.46 1.47 7.04
CA ASP A 430 -17.45 2.03 6.15
C ASP A 430 -17.68 3.51 5.86
N GLY A 431 -16.59 4.26 5.69
CA GLY A 431 -16.67 5.66 5.28
C GLY A 431 -17.35 5.79 3.92
N VAL A 432 -16.91 5.00 2.95
CA VAL A 432 -17.53 4.88 1.62
C VAL A 432 -17.61 3.42 1.22
N TYR A 433 -18.84 2.94 1.01
CA TYR A 433 -19.15 1.61 0.52
C TYR A 433 -19.79 1.69 -0.88
N LEU A 434 -19.23 0.98 -1.85
CA LEU A 434 -19.70 1.00 -3.24
C LEU A 434 -20.01 -0.42 -3.74
N LEU A 435 -21.29 -0.76 -3.86
CA LEU A 435 -21.79 -2.08 -4.25
C LEU A 435 -22.34 -2.08 -5.69
N GLY A 436 -22.21 -3.20 -6.40
CA GLY A 436 -22.93 -3.39 -7.67
C GLY A 436 -22.28 -2.71 -8.87
N VAL A 437 -21.63 -3.51 -9.71
CA VAL A 437 -21.15 -3.06 -11.02
C VAL A 437 -22.28 -3.13 -12.02
N ASN A 438 -22.67 -1.97 -12.51
CA ASN A 438 -22.68 -1.81 -13.95
C ASN A 438 -21.21 -1.89 -14.40
N ILE A 439 -20.91 -2.75 -15.37
CA ILE A 439 -19.57 -3.06 -15.94
C ILE A 439 -18.84 -1.87 -16.59
N TRP A 440 -19.33 -0.65 -16.37
CA TRP A 440 -18.79 0.63 -16.85
C TRP A 440 -18.72 1.71 -15.75
N GLY A 441 -18.91 1.33 -14.48
CA GLY A 441 -18.85 2.26 -13.35
C GLY A 441 -17.46 2.86 -13.15
N SER A 442 -17.37 4.18 -13.02
CA SER A 442 -16.12 4.89 -12.73
C SER A 442 -16.22 5.69 -11.42
N ALA A 443 -15.16 5.62 -10.60
CA ALA A 443 -15.05 6.39 -9.36
C ALA A 443 -13.78 7.25 -9.37
N SER A 444 -13.94 8.56 -9.16
CA SER A 444 -12.83 9.49 -8.93
C SER A 444 -12.95 10.08 -7.52
N LEU A 445 -11.94 9.82 -6.69
CA LEU A 445 -11.87 10.29 -5.31
C LEU A 445 -10.62 11.15 -5.15
N SER A 446 -10.78 12.43 -4.81
CA SER A 446 -9.61 13.27 -4.54
C SER A 446 -9.75 14.27 -3.39
N ASN A 447 -8.64 14.47 -2.67
CA ASN A 447 -8.53 15.36 -1.52
C ASN A 447 -9.55 15.10 -0.40
N ASN A 448 -10.04 13.87 -0.24
CA ASN A 448 -10.96 13.53 0.85
C ASN A 448 -10.19 13.15 2.12
N THR A 449 -10.79 13.43 3.27
CA THR A 449 -10.36 12.91 4.57
C THR A 449 -11.38 11.90 5.06
N ILE A 450 -10.99 10.63 5.16
CA ILE A 450 -11.87 9.53 5.59
C ILE A 450 -11.27 8.85 6.82
N SER A 451 -11.88 9.02 7.99
CA SER A 451 -11.25 8.59 9.25
C SER A 451 -12.19 8.05 10.31
N ASN A 452 -11.69 7.16 11.18
CA ASN A 452 -12.46 6.54 12.27
C ASN A 452 -13.74 5.84 11.80
N ASN A 453 -13.67 5.12 10.68
CA ASN A 453 -14.76 4.25 10.19
C ASN A 453 -14.31 2.78 10.25
N THR A 454 -15.17 1.84 9.84
CA THR A 454 -14.78 0.43 9.68
C THR A 454 -13.70 0.30 8.60
N ASN A 455 -14.02 0.48 7.32
CA ASN A 455 -13.03 0.72 6.26
C ASN A 455 -13.09 2.19 5.80
N GLY A 456 -12.00 2.68 5.21
CA GLY A 456 -12.01 4.01 4.59
C GLY A 456 -12.82 4.02 3.29
N PHE A 457 -12.33 3.32 2.28
CA PHE A 457 -13.02 3.10 1.00
C PHE A 457 -13.11 1.59 0.72
N TYR A 458 -14.33 1.09 0.52
CA TYR A 458 -14.58 -0.32 0.26
C TYR A 458 -15.45 -0.49 -1.00
N ALA A 459 -14.81 -0.97 -2.08
CA ALA A 459 -15.46 -1.23 -3.36
C ALA A 459 -15.19 -2.67 -3.81
N PRO A 460 -16.05 -3.66 -3.48
CA PRO A 460 -15.84 -5.07 -3.80
C PRO A 460 -15.91 -5.38 -5.30
N SER A 461 -16.49 -4.49 -6.10
CA SER A 461 -16.53 -4.64 -7.55
C SER A 461 -16.78 -3.28 -8.22
N ILE A 462 -15.83 -2.83 -9.03
CA ILE A 462 -15.86 -1.55 -9.78
C ILE A 462 -15.01 -1.69 -11.04
N ASP A 463 -15.29 -1.00 -12.14
CA ASP A 463 -14.46 -1.08 -13.36
C ASP A 463 -13.22 -0.18 -13.29
N ASN A 464 -13.43 1.13 -13.03
CA ASN A 464 -12.36 2.14 -13.00
C ASN A 464 -12.34 2.90 -11.68
N VAL A 465 -11.18 2.94 -11.02
CA VAL A 465 -10.95 3.73 -9.80
C VAL A 465 -9.74 4.63 -9.96
N GLU A 466 -9.93 5.92 -9.67
CA GLU A 466 -8.86 6.90 -9.52
C GLU A 466 -8.94 7.52 -8.12
N MET A 467 -7.88 7.36 -7.33
CA MET A 467 -7.75 7.93 -5.99
C MET A 467 -6.50 8.79 -5.88
N ILE A 468 -6.67 10.10 -5.70
CA ILE A 468 -5.56 11.06 -5.67
C ILE A 468 -5.60 11.98 -4.45
N GLY A 469 -4.51 12.03 -3.67
CA GLY A 469 -4.37 13.05 -2.63
C GLY A 469 -5.29 12.88 -1.41
N ASN A 470 -5.84 11.69 -1.19
CA ASN A 470 -6.74 11.43 -0.08
C ASN A 470 -5.97 11.09 1.21
N LEU A 471 -6.53 11.45 2.37
CA LEU A 471 -6.09 11.03 3.69
C LEU A 471 -7.08 10.01 4.24
N LEU A 472 -6.63 8.77 4.48
CA LEU A 472 -7.44 7.71 5.07
C LEU A 472 -6.77 7.20 6.35
N GLU A 473 -7.34 7.50 7.51
CA GLU A 473 -6.67 7.26 8.78
C GLU A 473 -7.53 6.74 9.92
N ASN A 474 -6.91 5.99 10.83
CA ASN A 474 -7.52 5.47 12.06
C ASN A 474 -8.78 4.61 11.82
N ASN A 475 -8.93 3.98 10.65
CA ASN A 475 -10.03 3.06 10.38
C ASN A 475 -9.73 1.69 11.01
N THR A 476 -10.76 0.97 11.47
CA THR A 476 -10.57 -0.32 12.16
C THR A 476 -10.31 -1.50 11.22
N GLY A 477 -10.50 -1.30 9.91
CA GLY A 477 -10.26 -2.22 8.81
C GLY A 477 -9.25 -1.65 7.83
N ASN A 478 -9.46 -1.89 6.54
CA ASN A 478 -8.57 -1.43 5.48
C ASN A 478 -8.75 0.07 5.20
N ALA A 479 -7.68 0.74 4.79
CA ALA A 479 -7.81 2.11 4.30
C ALA A 479 -8.52 2.10 2.93
N ILE A 480 -8.02 1.28 1.99
CA ILE A 480 -8.57 1.12 0.65
C ILE A 480 -8.73 -0.38 0.33
N TYR A 481 -9.94 -0.79 -0.05
CA TYR A 481 -10.24 -2.09 -0.64
C TYR A 481 -10.85 -1.89 -2.02
N ILE A 482 -10.25 -2.49 -3.05
CA ILE A 482 -10.75 -2.49 -4.43
C ILE A 482 -10.80 -3.94 -4.95
N GLY A 483 -11.99 -4.37 -5.33
CA GLY A 483 -12.23 -5.68 -5.94
C GLY A 483 -12.60 -5.55 -7.41
N ASN A 484 -12.18 -6.52 -8.23
CA ASN A 484 -12.59 -6.71 -9.63
C ASN A 484 -12.44 -5.47 -10.54
N ALA A 485 -11.44 -4.61 -10.29
CA ALA A 485 -11.14 -3.44 -11.11
C ALA A 485 -10.33 -3.77 -12.37
N THR A 486 -10.77 -3.24 -13.51
CA THR A 486 -9.99 -3.27 -14.76
C THR A 486 -8.83 -2.27 -14.67
N PHE A 487 -9.08 -1.09 -14.09
CA PHE A 487 -8.08 -0.05 -13.89
C PHE A 487 -8.18 0.54 -12.47
N ALA A 488 -7.07 0.51 -11.73
CA ALA A 488 -6.95 1.17 -10.44
C ALA A 488 -5.70 2.07 -10.43
N THR A 489 -5.91 3.36 -10.24
CA THR A 489 -4.85 4.37 -10.07
C THR A 489 -4.95 4.96 -8.67
N ILE A 490 -3.97 4.70 -7.82
CA ILE A 490 -3.95 5.10 -6.42
C ILE A 490 -2.67 5.90 -6.20
N ASN A 491 -2.76 7.22 -6.30
CA ASN A 491 -1.58 8.10 -6.31
C ASN A 491 -1.60 9.16 -5.22
N ASN A 492 -0.44 9.42 -4.60
CA ASN A 492 -0.26 10.52 -3.64
C ASN A 492 -1.22 10.49 -2.44
N ASN A 493 -1.69 9.32 -2.01
CA ASN A 493 -2.57 9.20 -0.84
C ASN A 493 -1.75 8.99 0.44
N ALA A 494 -2.30 9.43 1.58
CA ALA A 494 -1.76 9.20 2.91
C ALA A 494 -2.66 8.22 3.67
N LEU A 495 -2.15 7.03 4.00
CA LEU A 495 -2.89 5.94 4.62
C LEU A 495 -2.27 5.61 5.97
N LYS A 496 -2.87 6.06 7.07
CA LYS A 496 -2.19 6.12 8.38
C LYS A 496 -2.98 5.45 9.51
N ASN A 497 -2.29 4.67 10.33
CA ASN A 497 -2.83 4.11 11.58
C ASN A 497 -4.13 3.28 11.38
N ASN A 498 -4.36 2.69 10.21
CA ASN A 498 -5.50 1.80 10.02
C ASN A 498 -5.16 0.41 10.57
N LEU A 499 -6.08 -0.26 11.25
CA LEU A 499 -5.78 -1.57 11.86
C LEU A 499 -5.62 -2.69 10.83
N GLY A 500 -6.21 -2.56 9.65
CA GLY A 500 -6.10 -3.51 8.54
C GLY A 500 -4.96 -3.21 7.57
N ILE A 501 -5.21 -3.49 6.28
CA ILE A 501 -4.29 -3.26 5.16
C ILE A 501 -4.39 -1.80 4.69
N GLY A 502 -3.27 -1.20 4.30
CA GLY A 502 -3.28 0.12 3.65
C GLY A 502 -4.05 0.09 2.33
N ILE A 503 -3.53 -0.65 1.35
CA ILE A 503 -4.15 -0.84 0.04
C ILE A 503 -4.33 -2.32 -0.24
N TYR A 504 -5.56 -2.78 -0.45
CA TYR A 504 -5.89 -4.14 -0.85
C TYR A 504 -6.57 -4.14 -2.23
N VAL A 505 -5.96 -4.81 -3.21
CA VAL A 505 -6.52 -4.97 -4.57
C VAL A 505 -6.69 -6.45 -4.90
N ASP A 506 -7.92 -6.87 -5.17
CA ASP A 506 -8.29 -8.28 -5.39
C ASP A 506 -9.06 -8.51 -6.70
N LEU A 507 -8.48 -9.29 -7.61
CA LEU A 507 -9.03 -9.53 -8.95
C LEU A 507 -9.44 -11.00 -9.20
N ILE A 508 -9.50 -11.85 -8.16
CA ILE A 508 -9.72 -13.31 -8.32
C ILE A 508 -11.09 -13.67 -8.91
N ASN A 509 -12.14 -12.90 -8.60
CA ASN A 509 -13.53 -13.33 -8.80
C ASN A 509 -14.20 -12.76 -10.07
N MET A 510 -13.43 -12.23 -11.03
CA MET A 510 -14.02 -11.69 -12.26
C MET A 510 -14.51 -12.77 -13.24
N PRO A 511 -15.70 -12.61 -13.84
CA PRO A 511 -16.16 -13.49 -14.93
C PRO A 511 -15.16 -13.45 -16.10
N MET A 512 -14.82 -14.62 -16.66
CA MET A 512 -13.81 -14.84 -17.72
C MET A 512 -14.07 -14.12 -19.07
N MET A 513 -14.97 -13.15 -19.15
CA MET A 513 -15.42 -12.53 -20.40
C MET A 513 -14.63 -11.26 -20.81
N TYR A 514 -13.70 -10.76 -19.99
CA TYR A 514 -12.98 -9.51 -20.24
C TYR A 514 -11.47 -9.74 -20.40
N PHE A 515 -10.95 -9.43 -21.60
CA PHE A 515 -9.59 -9.73 -22.08
C PHE A 515 -8.64 -8.52 -22.06
N THR A 516 -8.97 -7.41 -21.38
CA THR A 516 -8.11 -6.21 -21.37
C THR A 516 -6.92 -6.36 -20.41
N PRO A 517 -5.73 -5.85 -20.76
CA PRO A 517 -4.59 -5.82 -19.84
C PRO A 517 -4.96 -4.95 -18.64
N ARG A 518 -5.01 -5.56 -17.46
CA ARG A 518 -5.27 -4.92 -16.17
C ARG A 518 -4.05 -4.05 -15.85
N GLN A 519 -4.23 -2.77 -15.54
CA GLN A 519 -3.14 -1.88 -15.16
C GLN A 519 -3.43 -1.31 -13.78
N ASN A 520 -2.49 -1.53 -12.85
CA ASN A 520 -2.61 -1.05 -11.47
C ASN A 520 -1.42 -0.15 -11.16
N PHE A 521 -1.68 1.14 -11.00
CA PHE A 521 -0.68 2.16 -10.70
C PHE A 521 -0.85 2.58 -9.26
N VAL A 522 0.07 2.18 -8.38
CA VAL A 522 0.06 2.56 -6.96
C VAL A 522 1.33 3.33 -6.67
N ASN A 523 1.27 4.66 -6.81
CA ASN A 523 2.48 5.48 -6.82
C ASN A 523 2.46 6.63 -5.80
N HIS A 524 3.61 6.92 -5.22
CA HIS A 524 3.84 8.07 -4.33
C HIS A 524 2.93 8.11 -3.09
N ASN A 525 2.42 6.96 -2.63
CA ASN A 525 1.60 6.89 -1.43
C ASN A 525 2.46 6.84 -0.17
N VAL A 526 1.95 7.41 0.92
CA VAL A 526 2.55 7.37 2.26
C VAL A 526 1.70 6.45 3.11
N ILE A 527 2.22 5.26 3.42
CA ILE A 527 1.50 4.20 4.14
C ILE A 527 2.24 3.92 5.44
N GLU A 528 1.67 4.35 6.57
CA GLU A 528 2.35 4.36 7.87
C GLU A 528 1.50 3.75 8.98
N ASN A 529 2.12 2.91 9.82
CA ASN A 529 1.52 2.33 11.02
C ASN A 529 0.23 1.54 10.77
N ASN A 530 0.08 0.90 9.60
CA ASN A 530 -1.08 0.05 9.35
C ASN A 530 -0.84 -1.36 9.90
N GLY A 531 -1.86 -1.96 10.52
CA GLY A 531 -1.69 -3.15 11.38
C GLY A 531 -1.30 -4.44 10.65
N LEU A 532 -1.63 -4.57 9.36
CA LEU A 532 -1.28 -5.72 8.52
C LEU A 532 -0.25 -5.31 7.45
N ASP A 533 -0.62 -5.47 6.18
CA ASP A 533 0.23 -5.18 5.03
C ASP A 533 0.03 -3.72 4.61
N ALA A 534 1.11 -3.05 4.17
CA ALA A 534 0.96 -1.71 3.62
C ALA A 534 0.28 -1.77 2.25
N ILE A 535 0.67 -2.72 1.39
CA ILE A 535 0.04 -3.01 0.09
C ILE A 535 -0.10 -4.52 -0.08
N TYR A 536 -1.27 -4.98 -0.52
CA TYR A 536 -1.52 -6.37 -0.88
C TYR A 536 -2.25 -6.46 -2.22
N LEU A 537 -1.67 -7.19 -3.17
CA LEU A 537 -2.16 -7.33 -4.54
C LEU A 537 -2.31 -8.81 -4.91
N ILE A 538 -3.43 -9.18 -5.52
CA ILE A 538 -3.68 -10.54 -5.96
C ILE A 538 -4.33 -10.61 -7.36
N ASP A 539 -3.83 -11.51 -8.20
CA ASP A 539 -4.23 -11.72 -9.61
C ASP A 539 -4.17 -10.42 -10.47
N CYS A 540 -3.19 -9.57 -10.16
CA CYS A 540 -2.95 -8.31 -10.84
C CYS A 540 -1.97 -8.48 -12.01
N LYS A 541 -2.13 -7.69 -13.07
CA LYS A 541 -1.20 -7.65 -14.23
C LYS A 541 -0.69 -6.22 -14.41
N LEU A 542 0.46 -6.06 -15.07
CA LEU A 542 1.08 -4.75 -15.40
C LEU A 542 1.07 -3.79 -14.21
N ILE A 543 1.78 -4.18 -13.16
CA ILE A 543 1.77 -3.49 -11.87
C ILE A 543 2.94 -2.52 -11.79
N GLU A 544 2.66 -1.26 -11.51
CA GLU A 544 3.68 -0.26 -11.18
C GLU A 544 3.49 0.22 -9.75
N LEU A 545 4.51 -0.05 -8.91
CA LEU A 545 4.62 0.41 -7.54
C LEU A 545 5.83 1.35 -7.48
N ILE A 546 5.61 2.66 -7.61
CA ILE A 546 6.69 3.63 -7.75
C ILE A 546 6.64 4.69 -6.65
N GLY A 547 7.77 4.92 -5.96
CA GLY A 547 7.93 6.06 -5.07
C GLY A 547 7.11 6.02 -3.78
N ASN A 548 6.58 4.86 -3.37
CA ASN A 548 5.79 4.74 -2.13
C ASN A 548 6.70 4.73 -0.89
N SER A 549 6.22 5.33 0.20
CA SER A 549 6.85 5.30 1.52
C SER A 549 6.05 4.39 2.45
N LEU A 550 6.61 3.21 2.75
CA LEU A 550 5.98 2.15 3.53
C LEU A 550 6.71 2.00 4.87
N LYS A 551 6.00 2.25 5.98
CA LYS A 551 6.62 2.29 7.31
C LYS A 551 5.77 1.67 8.41
N ASN A 552 6.41 0.90 9.29
CA ASN A 552 5.80 0.37 10.52
C ASN A 552 4.50 -0.42 10.30
N SER A 553 4.45 -1.16 9.20
CA SER A 553 3.46 -2.22 8.94
C SER A 553 4.12 -3.59 9.12
N SER A 554 3.31 -4.65 9.28
CA SER A 554 3.83 -6.01 9.42
C SER A 554 4.57 -6.43 8.14
N VAL A 555 3.92 -6.26 7.00
CA VAL A 555 4.51 -6.49 5.67
C VAL A 555 4.45 -5.20 4.86
N GLY A 556 5.49 -4.89 4.10
CA GLY A 556 5.46 -3.76 3.16
C GLY A 556 4.55 -4.05 1.98
N ILE A 557 4.89 -5.05 1.18
CA ILE A 557 4.14 -5.43 -0.02
C ILE A 557 3.98 -6.94 -0.08
N SER A 558 2.75 -7.42 -0.26
CA SER A 558 2.44 -8.82 -0.57
C SER A 558 1.84 -8.92 -1.97
N ILE A 559 2.35 -9.85 -2.78
CA ILE A 559 1.91 -10.04 -4.17
C ILE A 559 1.73 -11.53 -4.48
N GLU A 560 0.55 -11.88 -4.99
CA GLU A 560 0.18 -13.25 -5.30
C GLU A 560 -0.43 -13.38 -6.70
N LEU A 561 -0.11 -14.48 -7.40
CA LEU A 561 -0.71 -14.86 -8.70
C LEU A 561 -0.64 -13.76 -9.78
N SER A 562 0.37 -12.88 -9.72
CA SER A 562 0.41 -11.65 -10.51
C SER A 562 1.49 -11.69 -11.60
N GLN A 563 1.39 -10.76 -12.58
CA GLN A 563 2.26 -10.72 -13.77
C GLN A 563 2.80 -9.33 -14.07
N ASP A 564 4.04 -9.27 -14.59
CA ASP A 564 4.74 -8.05 -15.04
C ASP A 564 4.73 -6.91 -14.01
N LEU A 565 5.74 -6.87 -13.15
CA LEU A 565 5.75 -6.02 -11.96
C LEU A 565 7.02 -5.17 -11.87
N HIS A 566 6.82 -3.87 -11.70
CA HIS A 566 7.87 -2.88 -11.46
C HIS A 566 7.71 -2.29 -10.06
N ILE A 567 8.67 -2.57 -9.16
CA ILE A 567 8.74 -1.97 -7.82
C ILE A 567 9.97 -1.07 -7.77
N LEU A 568 9.78 0.23 -7.96
CA LEU A 568 10.87 1.19 -8.16
C LEU A 568 10.78 2.38 -7.20
N ASP A 569 11.91 2.88 -6.73
CA ASP A 569 12.03 4.06 -5.87
C ASP A 569 11.20 4.03 -4.56
N ASN A 570 10.78 2.84 -4.09
CA ASN A 570 10.03 2.73 -2.84
C ASN A 570 10.97 2.71 -1.62
N SER A 571 10.45 3.19 -0.49
CA SER A 571 11.12 3.19 0.81
C SER A 571 10.41 2.26 1.78
N PHE A 572 11.11 1.24 2.27
CA PHE A 572 10.64 0.25 3.23
C PHE A 572 11.36 0.44 4.56
N VAL A 573 10.64 0.83 5.62
CA VAL A 573 11.25 1.25 6.89
C VAL A 573 10.54 0.64 8.09
N ASP A 574 11.30 0.05 9.02
CA ASP A 574 10.78 -0.48 10.29
C ASP A 574 9.65 -1.50 10.08
N LEU A 575 9.85 -2.48 9.20
CA LEU A 575 8.87 -3.55 8.86
C LEU A 575 9.34 -4.91 9.37
N ASP A 576 8.43 -5.88 9.51
CA ASP A 576 8.86 -7.27 9.74
C ASP A 576 9.40 -7.90 8.47
N THR A 577 8.59 -7.91 7.41
CA THR A 577 9.00 -8.35 6.06
C THR A 577 8.74 -7.23 5.06
N ALA A 578 9.66 -6.96 4.13
CA ALA A 578 9.46 -5.84 3.21
C ALA A 578 8.61 -6.24 1.98
N ILE A 579 8.96 -7.33 1.30
CA ILE A 579 8.25 -7.81 0.10
C ILE A 579 8.09 -9.34 0.15
N ILE A 580 6.87 -9.82 -0.06
CA ILE A 580 6.51 -11.23 -0.25
C ILE A 580 5.93 -11.44 -1.64
N MET A 581 6.46 -12.43 -2.37
CA MET A 581 6.07 -12.73 -3.75
C MET A 581 5.80 -14.22 -3.96
N ASN A 582 4.57 -14.56 -4.36
CA ASN A 582 4.13 -15.93 -4.55
C ASN A 582 3.56 -16.15 -5.96
N ASN A 583 4.08 -17.14 -6.69
CA ASN A 583 3.59 -17.57 -8.01
C ASN A 583 3.53 -16.43 -9.05
N LEU A 584 4.66 -15.78 -9.30
CA LEU A 584 4.73 -14.68 -10.25
C LEU A 584 5.23 -15.15 -11.62
N ILE A 585 4.68 -14.57 -12.69
CA ILE A 585 5.05 -14.87 -14.09
C ILE A 585 5.33 -13.56 -14.83
N GLY A 586 6.43 -13.46 -15.58
CA GLY A 586 6.74 -12.28 -16.38
C GLY A 586 8.05 -11.61 -15.97
N LEU A 587 8.18 -10.31 -16.27
CA LEU A 587 9.38 -9.53 -15.94
C LEU A 587 9.22 -8.82 -14.60
N PHE A 588 10.25 -8.90 -13.74
CA PHE A 588 10.26 -8.21 -12.44
C PHE A 588 11.46 -7.28 -12.31
N CYS A 589 11.21 -6.00 -12.00
CA CYS A 589 12.25 -5.00 -11.82
C CYS A 589 12.20 -4.39 -10.41
N PHE A 590 13.34 -4.39 -9.70
CA PHE A 590 13.44 -3.84 -8.33
C PHE A 590 14.60 -2.85 -8.20
N ASP A 591 14.31 -1.63 -7.72
CA ASP A 591 15.28 -0.60 -7.33
C ASP A 591 14.71 0.17 -6.13
N ASN A 592 15.05 -0.23 -4.90
CA ASN A 592 14.39 0.26 -3.68
C ASN A 592 15.32 0.40 -2.47
N ASN A 593 14.82 1.09 -1.44
CA ASN A 593 15.51 1.30 -0.17
C ASN A 593 14.85 0.51 0.97
N PHE A 594 15.61 -0.35 1.64
CA PHE A 594 15.19 -1.18 2.77
C PHE A 594 15.99 -0.82 4.02
N THR A 595 15.31 -0.40 5.08
CA THR A 595 15.96 -0.02 6.35
C THR A 595 15.23 -0.61 7.55
N ASN A 596 15.98 -1.23 8.47
CA ASN A 596 15.47 -1.80 9.72
C ASN A 596 14.36 -2.84 9.49
N ILE A 597 14.69 -3.95 8.83
CA ILE A 597 13.75 -5.05 8.60
C ILE A 597 14.05 -6.19 9.59
N THR A 598 13.04 -6.66 10.33
CA THR A 598 13.25 -7.62 11.44
C THR A 598 13.30 -9.09 11.03
N SER A 599 12.65 -9.46 9.93
CA SER A 599 12.71 -10.78 9.31
C SER A 599 13.42 -10.67 7.95
N GLN A 600 12.74 -10.95 6.85
CA GLN A 600 13.30 -10.98 5.50
C GLN A 600 12.98 -9.69 4.75
N ALA A 601 13.94 -9.15 3.97
CA ALA A 601 13.62 -7.99 3.14
C ALA A 601 12.79 -8.41 1.92
N ILE A 602 13.29 -9.33 1.10
CA ILE A 602 12.58 -9.81 -0.08
C ILE A 602 12.55 -11.33 -0.09
N VAL A 603 11.35 -11.89 -0.21
CA VAL A 603 11.09 -13.33 -0.29
C VAL A 603 10.32 -13.65 -1.57
N SER A 604 10.80 -14.63 -2.33
CA SER A 604 10.04 -15.19 -3.45
C SER A 604 10.17 -16.70 -3.55
N TYR A 605 9.03 -17.35 -3.75
CA TYR A 605 8.90 -18.78 -3.98
C TYR A 605 8.39 -19.00 -5.41
N SER A 606 9.22 -19.57 -6.29
CA SER A 606 8.92 -19.82 -7.70
C SER A 606 8.67 -18.55 -8.51
N SER A 607 9.71 -18.08 -9.20
CA SER A 607 9.66 -16.89 -10.04
C SER A 607 10.59 -17.02 -11.25
N GLU A 608 10.22 -16.36 -12.34
CA GLU A 608 11.01 -16.30 -13.57
C GLU A 608 11.45 -14.85 -13.82
N ALA A 609 12.64 -14.65 -14.41
CA ALA A 609 13.11 -13.36 -14.93
C ALA A 609 13.08 -12.17 -13.93
N ILE A 610 13.63 -12.38 -12.73
CA ILE A 610 13.83 -11.31 -11.75
C ILE A 610 15.10 -10.51 -12.05
N SER A 611 14.96 -9.19 -12.17
CA SER A 611 16.06 -8.24 -12.28
C SER A 611 16.02 -7.24 -11.11
N THR A 612 17.09 -7.21 -10.33
CA THR A 612 17.28 -6.29 -9.20
C THR A 612 18.48 -5.40 -9.50
N SER A 613 18.35 -4.10 -9.28
CA SER A 613 19.47 -3.19 -9.44
C SER A 613 19.44 -2.03 -8.45
N ARG A 614 20.60 -1.60 -7.96
CA ARG A 614 20.80 -0.40 -7.12
C ARG A 614 20.00 -0.39 -5.81
N ASN A 615 19.53 -1.54 -5.34
CA ASN A 615 18.81 -1.65 -4.07
C ASN A 615 19.74 -1.38 -2.89
N ILE A 616 19.23 -0.72 -1.85
CA ILE A 616 19.97 -0.46 -0.61
C ILE A 616 19.33 -1.24 0.54
N PHE A 617 20.07 -2.19 1.11
CA PHE A 617 19.66 -2.95 2.30
C PHE A 617 20.48 -2.53 3.50
N LYS A 618 19.82 -1.97 4.52
CA LYS A 618 20.47 -1.46 5.73
C LYS A 618 19.81 -2.00 6.99
N ASN A 619 20.61 -2.60 7.87
CA ASN A 619 20.15 -3.13 9.17
C ASN A 619 19.03 -4.17 8.99
N ILE A 620 19.32 -5.27 8.29
CA ILE A 620 18.39 -6.39 8.10
C ILE A 620 18.73 -7.46 9.13
N MET A 621 17.76 -7.91 9.93
CA MET A 621 17.98 -8.90 10.99
C MET A 621 17.93 -10.35 10.50
N GLY A 622 17.12 -10.66 9.49
CA GLY A 622 17.14 -11.94 8.78
C GLY A 622 17.89 -11.85 7.45
N ASP A 623 17.30 -12.44 6.41
CA ASP A 623 17.88 -12.47 5.06
C ASP A 623 17.43 -11.26 4.23
N ALA A 624 18.34 -10.67 3.44
CA ALA A 624 17.94 -9.56 2.56
C ALA A 624 17.24 -10.10 1.29
N PHE A 625 17.87 -11.01 0.57
CA PHE A 625 17.25 -11.73 -0.54
C PHE A 625 17.12 -13.21 -0.23
N TYR A 626 15.90 -13.74 -0.31
CA TYR A 626 15.61 -15.17 -0.17
C TYR A 626 14.81 -15.69 -1.38
N PHE A 627 15.51 -16.36 -2.31
CA PHE A 627 14.95 -16.88 -3.55
C PHE A 627 15.06 -18.40 -3.64
N VAL A 628 13.95 -19.04 -4.01
CA VAL A 628 13.88 -20.49 -4.24
C VAL A 628 13.26 -20.75 -5.61
N ASN A 629 13.91 -21.59 -6.43
CA ASN A 629 13.50 -21.91 -7.80
C ASN A 629 13.36 -20.65 -8.68
N ALA A 630 14.32 -19.72 -8.58
CA ALA A 630 14.33 -18.50 -9.38
C ALA A 630 15.16 -18.72 -10.65
N THR A 631 14.53 -18.74 -11.82
CA THR A 631 15.27 -18.86 -13.10
C THR A 631 15.51 -17.48 -13.70
N GLY A 632 16.76 -17.20 -14.11
CA GLY A 632 17.11 -15.90 -14.71
C GLY A 632 17.16 -14.75 -13.71
N PHE A 633 17.66 -14.98 -12.48
CA PHE A 633 17.84 -13.93 -11.47
C PHE A 633 19.09 -13.08 -11.75
N GLY A 634 18.92 -11.77 -11.90
CA GLY A 634 19.99 -10.79 -11.98
C GLY A 634 20.00 -9.83 -10.80
N SER A 635 21.17 -9.61 -10.19
CA SER A 635 21.42 -8.58 -9.17
C SER A 635 22.63 -7.74 -9.57
N GLU A 636 22.42 -6.44 -9.76
CA GLU A 636 23.47 -5.50 -10.19
C GLU A 636 23.54 -4.25 -9.30
N ASP A 637 24.75 -3.86 -8.88
CA ASP A 637 24.99 -2.62 -8.13
C ASP A 637 24.22 -2.49 -6.79
N ASP A 638 23.77 -3.61 -6.20
CA ASP A 638 23.06 -3.60 -4.92
C ASP A 638 24.02 -3.40 -3.73
N ASN A 639 23.54 -2.78 -2.65
CA ASN A 639 24.34 -2.47 -1.47
C ASN A 639 23.72 -3.04 -0.18
N PHE A 640 24.39 -4.04 0.39
CA PHE A 640 24.02 -4.72 1.62
C PHE A 640 24.93 -4.26 2.76
N THR A 641 24.36 -3.63 3.78
CA THR A 641 25.09 -3.16 4.96
C THR A 641 24.39 -3.59 6.25
N ASN A 642 25.13 -4.28 7.12
CA ASN A 642 24.63 -4.82 8.40
C ASN A 642 23.44 -5.78 8.21
N VAL A 643 23.61 -6.80 7.36
CA VAL A 643 22.67 -7.92 7.24
C VAL A 643 23.10 -9.04 8.18
N LYS A 644 22.33 -9.33 9.22
CA LYS A 644 22.78 -10.23 10.29
C LYS A 644 22.90 -11.69 9.84
N ASP A 645 21.94 -12.20 9.05
CA ASP A 645 22.03 -13.53 8.43
C ASP A 645 22.62 -13.42 7.00
N MET A 646 21.84 -13.71 5.96
CA MET A 646 22.35 -13.86 4.60
C MET A 646 21.91 -12.70 3.71
N ALA A 647 22.87 -12.01 3.09
CA ALA A 647 22.54 -10.92 2.17
C ALA A 647 21.86 -11.45 0.89
N ILE A 648 22.39 -12.51 0.30
CA ILE A 648 21.76 -13.19 -0.83
C ILE A 648 21.71 -14.70 -0.58
N VAL A 649 20.51 -15.27 -0.66
CA VAL A 649 20.23 -16.71 -0.61
C VAL A 649 19.54 -17.11 -1.90
N ILE A 650 20.18 -18.01 -2.66
CA ILE A 650 19.65 -18.51 -3.92
C ILE A 650 19.69 -20.03 -3.92
N LEU A 651 18.50 -20.64 -3.92
CA LEU A 651 18.32 -22.07 -3.78
C LEU A 651 17.66 -22.68 -5.04
N SER A 652 18.14 -23.86 -5.47
CA SER A 652 17.58 -24.64 -6.57
C SER A 652 17.29 -23.83 -7.85
N SER A 653 18.19 -22.92 -8.19
CA SER A 653 18.03 -21.94 -9.26
C SER A 653 19.04 -22.15 -10.40
N GLU A 654 18.82 -21.52 -11.55
CA GLU A 654 19.71 -21.58 -12.71
C GLU A 654 19.76 -20.22 -13.43
N ASN A 655 20.88 -19.93 -14.12
CA ASN A 655 21.14 -18.66 -14.83
C ASN A 655 21.04 -17.45 -13.90
N VAL A 656 21.97 -17.39 -12.94
CA VAL A 656 21.97 -16.41 -11.86
C VAL A 656 23.20 -15.52 -12.00
N ASP A 657 22.99 -14.21 -12.15
CA ASP A 657 24.05 -13.22 -12.29
C ASP A 657 24.06 -12.26 -11.08
N ILE A 658 25.19 -12.17 -10.38
CA ILE A 658 25.39 -11.24 -9.26
C ILE A 658 26.63 -10.39 -9.56
N VAL A 659 26.41 -9.12 -9.84
CA VAL A 659 27.38 -8.24 -10.51
C VAL A 659 27.57 -6.94 -9.74
N ASN A 660 28.82 -6.56 -9.48
CA ASN A 660 29.21 -5.25 -8.92
C ASN A 660 28.58 -4.87 -7.56
N SER A 661 27.93 -5.80 -6.86
CA SER A 661 27.25 -5.54 -5.60
C SER A 661 28.23 -5.45 -4.41
N ARG A 662 27.80 -4.73 -3.36
CA ARG A 662 28.59 -4.41 -2.18
C ARG A 662 28.00 -5.07 -0.93
N PHE A 663 28.80 -5.84 -0.21
CA PHE A 663 28.41 -6.58 0.99
C PHE A 663 29.30 -6.16 2.17
N VAL A 664 28.73 -5.52 3.20
CA VAL A 664 29.46 -4.98 4.35
C VAL A 664 28.83 -5.41 5.67
N ASN A 665 29.62 -6.07 6.52
CA ASN A 665 29.19 -6.59 7.83
C ASN A 665 27.98 -7.55 7.72
N CYS A 666 28.02 -8.47 6.75
CA CYS A 666 26.97 -9.48 6.58
C CYS A 666 27.34 -10.81 7.27
N GLY A 667 26.37 -11.61 7.71
CA GLY A 667 26.65 -13.01 8.09
C GLY A 667 27.21 -13.78 6.90
N TYR A 668 26.42 -13.89 5.84
CA TYR A 668 26.85 -14.35 4.51
C TYR A 668 26.68 -13.23 3.49
N GLY A 669 27.67 -13.03 2.62
CA GLY A 669 27.50 -12.18 1.44
C GLY A 669 26.61 -12.87 0.39
N LEU A 670 27.03 -14.05 -0.05
CA LEU A 670 26.28 -14.90 -0.95
C LEU A 670 26.26 -16.34 -0.42
N PHE A 671 25.07 -16.93 -0.34
CA PHE A 671 24.86 -18.35 -0.08
C PHE A 671 24.06 -18.96 -1.23
N THR A 672 24.60 -20.00 -1.85
CA THR A 672 23.88 -20.69 -2.93
C THR A 672 24.21 -22.18 -3.02
N ASP A 673 23.19 -22.98 -3.31
CA ASP A 673 23.31 -24.39 -3.74
C ASP A 673 23.03 -24.59 -5.24
N SER A 674 22.80 -23.49 -5.95
CA SER A 674 22.35 -23.46 -7.33
C SER A 674 23.49 -23.67 -8.32
N ASP A 675 23.11 -24.01 -9.55
CA ASP A 675 24.04 -24.30 -10.63
C ASP A 675 24.16 -23.10 -11.58
N SER A 676 25.31 -22.96 -12.22
CA SER A 676 25.57 -21.91 -13.23
C SER A 676 25.37 -20.47 -12.71
N VAL A 677 25.75 -20.21 -11.45
CA VAL A 677 25.80 -18.88 -10.84
C VAL A 677 27.09 -18.16 -11.24
N LEU A 678 26.96 -16.94 -11.76
CA LEU A 678 28.07 -16.01 -11.99
C LEU A 678 28.07 -14.95 -10.88
N ALA A 679 29.12 -14.91 -10.05
CA ALA A 679 29.36 -13.81 -9.12
C ALA A 679 30.63 -13.06 -9.54
N THR A 680 30.48 -11.84 -10.07
CA THR A 680 31.60 -11.06 -10.60
C THR A 680 31.64 -9.59 -10.16
N GLY A 681 32.85 -9.07 -9.91
CA GLY A 681 33.05 -7.65 -9.59
C GLY A 681 32.55 -7.22 -8.20
N ASN A 682 32.07 -8.15 -7.38
CA ASN A 682 31.47 -7.85 -6.08
C ASN A 682 32.54 -7.51 -5.02
N TYR A 683 32.12 -6.72 -4.04
CA TYR A 683 32.96 -6.29 -2.92
C TYR A 683 32.39 -6.80 -1.58
N PHE A 684 33.15 -7.65 -0.89
CA PHE A 684 32.79 -8.23 0.41
C PHE A 684 33.72 -7.71 1.50
N ARG A 685 33.18 -7.14 2.58
CA ARG A 685 33.96 -6.63 3.71
C ARG A 685 33.36 -7.04 5.05
N ASN A 686 34.20 -7.60 5.92
CA ASN A 686 33.85 -8.01 7.27
C ASN A 686 32.71 -9.03 7.36
N CYS A 687 32.40 -9.78 6.29
CA CYS A 687 31.37 -10.80 6.35
C CYS A 687 31.89 -12.05 7.08
N ASP A 688 31.04 -12.81 7.79
CA ASP A 688 31.49 -14.08 8.38
C ASP A 688 31.84 -15.11 7.30
N PHE A 689 31.04 -15.13 6.24
CA PHE A 689 31.32 -15.80 4.97
C PHE A 689 31.14 -14.81 3.82
N GLY A 690 32.13 -14.71 2.92
CA GLY A 690 32.00 -13.90 1.70
C GLY A 690 31.04 -14.58 0.72
N VAL A 691 31.48 -15.70 0.15
CA VAL A 691 30.71 -16.51 -0.79
C VAL A 691 30.73 -17.97 -0.33
N TYR A 692 29.55 -18.59 -0.25
CA TYR A 692 29.35 -20.02 -0.03
C TYR A 692 28.64 -20.65 -1.24
N VAL A 693 29.22 -21.70 -1.82
CA VAL A 693 28.70 -22.37 -3.03
C VAL A 693 28.68 -23.88 -2.85
N SER A 694 27.52 -24.51 -3.00
CA SER A 694 27.36 -25.97 -3.02
C SER A 694 26.91 -26.59 -4.36
N GLY A 695 26.51 -25.80 -5.36
CA GLY A 695 26.10 -26.30 -6.68
C GLY A 695 27.26 -26.56 -7.67
N GLU A 696 26.92 -26.76 -8.94
CA GLU A 696 27.80 -27.10 -10.05
C GLU A 696 28.05 -25.92 -11.01
N LYS A 697 29.25 -25.88 -11.63
CA LYS A 697 29.60 -24.96 -12.73
C LYS A 697 29.40 -23.47 -12.41
N ASN A 698 29.60 -23.10 -11.14
CA ASN A 698 29.53 -21.72 -10.71
C ASN A 698 30.86 -20.98 -10.94
N ASP A 699 30.76 -19.74 -11.37
CA ASP A 699 31.86 -18.85 -11.72
C ASP A 699 31.97 -17.70 -10.72
N ILE A 700 32.95 -17.77 -9.82
CA ILE A 700 33.21 -16.71 -8.83
C ILE A 700 34.48 -15.98 -9.22
N THR A 701 34.35 -14.80 -9.83
CA THR A 701 35.45 -14.12 -10.51
C THR A 701 35.61 -12.65 -10.20
N ARG A 702 36.85 -12.15 -10.18
CA ARG A 702 37.17 -10.71 -10.02
C ARG A 702 36.53 -10.04 -8.78
N ASN A 703 36.16 -10.79 -7.75
CA ASN A 703 35.59 -10.23 -6.53
C ASN A 703 36.70 -9.80 -5.56
N ILE A 704 36.39 -8.84 -4.69
CA ILE A 704 37.27 -8.33 -3.64
C ILE A 704 36.73 -8.75 -2.27
N PHE A 705 37.55 -9.43 -1.47
CA PHE A 705 37.20 -9.86 -0.11
C PHE A 705 38.16 -9.26 0.90
N LEU A 706 37.63 -8.51 1.88
CA LEU A 706 38.40 -7.84 2.92
C LEU A 706 37.93 -8.26 4.31
N ASN A 707 38.84 -8.85 5.11
CA ASN A 707 38.62 -9.20 6.51
C ASN A 707 37.41 -10.13 6.80
N CYS A 708 36.97 -10.92 5.82
CA CYS A 708 35.91 -11.89 6.02
C CYS A 708 36.36 -13.03 6.96
N GLY A 709 35.42 -13.77 7.56
CA GLY A 709 35.74 -15.00 8.28
C GLY A 709 36.36 -16.04 7.35
N GLU A 710 35.56 -16.51 6.39
CA GLU A 710 35.99 -17.27 5.21
C GLU A 710 35.60 -16.50 3.96
N SER A 711 36.54 -16.26 3.04
CA SER A 711 36.23 -15.43 1.87
C SER A 711 35.44 -16.21 0.82
N ILE A 712 35.90 -17.42 0.47
CA ILE A 712 35.17 -18.32 -0.43
C ILE A 712 35.15 -19.73 0.17
N SER A 713 33.97 -20.31 0.31
CA SER A 713 33.75 -21.68 0.79
C SER A 713 33.00 -22.50 -0.26
N VAL A 714 33.60 -23.62 -0.67
CA VAL A 714 33.15 -24.41 -1.82
C VAL A 714 32.85 -25.83 -1.38
N TYR A 715 31.60 -26.26 -1.50
CA TYR A 715 31.15 -27.63 -1.27
C TYR A 715 30.74 -28.33 -2.58
N GLY A 716 30.45 -27.54 -3.62
CA GLY A 716 30.03 -28.03 -4.92
C GLY A 716 31.17 -28.51 -5.82
N VAL A 717 30.81 -28.98 -7.02
CA VAL A 717 31.72 -29.65 -7.95
C VAL A 717 31.86 -28.87 -9.25
N ASN A 718 33.00 -29.02 -9.93
CA ASN A 718 33.28 -28.36 -11.22
C ASN A 718 33.09 -26.83 -11.24
N ASN A 719 33.26 -26.15 -10.11
CA ASN A 719 33.18 -24.68 -10.02
C ASN A 719 34.53 -24.02 -10.33
N GLU A 720 34.48 -22.79 -10.82
CA GLU A 720 35.66 -21.98 -11.14
C GLU A 720 35.77 -20.73 -10.26
N PHE A 721 36.94 -20.57 -9.62
CA PHE A 721 37.26 -19.43 -8.76
C PHE A 721 38.49 -18.74 -9.32
N TYR A 722 38.31 -17.58 -9.95
CA TYR A 722 39.41 -16.96 -10.70
C TYR A 722 39.56 -15.46 -10.55
N TYR A 723 40.80 -15.00 -10.51
CA TYR A 723 41.18 -13.58 -10.38
C TYR A 723 40.56 -12.83 -9.17
N ASN A 724 40.16 -13.53 -8.11
CA ASN A 724 39.67 -12.88 -6.90
C ASN A 724 40.82 -12.27 -6.09
N VAL A 725 40.56 -11.15 -5.42
CA VAL A 725 41.48 -10.47 -4.50
C VAL A 725 40.99 -10.69 -3.07
N ILE A 726 41.77 -11.43 -2.28
CA ILE A 726 41.39 -11.81 -0.91
C ILE A 726 42.43 -11.30 0.08
N ASN A 727 42.00 -10.53 1.08
CA ASN A 727 42.90 -9.95 2.06
C ASN A 727 42.34 -10.05 3.48
N GLY A 728 43.11 -10.67 4.39
CA GLY A 728 42.84 -10.65 5.82
C GLY A 728 41.79 -11.65 6.32
N SER A 729 41.50 -12.72 5.57
CA SER A 729 40.51 -13.72 5.99
C SER A 729 40.89 -14.36 7.34
N LYS A 730 39.95 -14.39 8.29
CA LYS A 730 40.19 -14.84 9.67
C LYS A 730 40.47 -16.35 9.76
N ARG A 731 39.92 -17.16 8.84
CA ARG A 731 40.11 -18.63 8.73
C ARG A 731 40.77 -19.04 7.41
N TYR A 732 40.01 -19.06 6.31
CA TYR A 732 40.49 -19.50 4.99
C TYR A 732 40.30 -18.40 3.97
N GLY A 733 41.28 -18.20 3.09
CA GLY A 733 41.07 -17.41 1.87
C GLY A 733 40.10 -18.14 0.96
N ILE A 734 40.45 -19.35 0.54
CA ILE A 734 39.53 -20.27 -0.16
C ILE A 734 39.54 -21.64 0.52
N SER A 735 38.37 -22.16 0.87
CA SER A 735 38.15 -23.50 1.40
C SER A 735 37.40 -24.34 0.36
N VAL A 736 37.91 -25.54 0.04
CA VAL A 736 37.37 -26.43 -0.99
C VAL A 736 37.09 -27.81 -0.41
N ASN A 737 35.83 -28.18 -0.34
CA ASN A 737 35.32 -29.46 0.15
C ASN A 737 34.63 -30.31 -0.95
N GLY A 738 34.40 -29.73 -2.14
CA GLY A 738 33.92 -30.48 -3.33
C GLY A 738 35.05 -30.85 -4.31
N TYR A 739 34.77 -31.80 -5.21
CA TYR A 739 35.77 -32.31 -6.17
C TYR A 739 35.75 -31.56 -7.50
N GLY A 740 36.85 -31.64 -8.25
CA GLY A 740 36.92 -31.17 -9.64
C GLY A 740 36.98 -29.64 -9.84
N ASN A 741 37.08 -28.85 -8.77
CA ASN A 741 37.06 -27.38 -8.85
C ASN A 741 38.39 -26.79 -9.37
N LEU A 742 38.29 -25.64 -10.05
CA LEU A 742 39.43 -24.86 -10.57
C LEU A 742 39.64 -23.58 -9.75
N LEU A 743 40.83 -23.44 -9.16
CA LEU A 743 41.26 -22.21 -8.50
C LEU A 743 42.38 -21.58 -9.34
N PHE A 744 42.07 -20.50 -10.06
CA PHE A 744 42.96 -19.93 -11.07
C PHE A 744 43.30 -18.45 -10.83
N GLY A 745 44.59 -18.13 -10.64
CA GLY A 745 45.04 -16.74 -10.67
C GLY A 745 44.56 -15.85 -9.50
N ASN A 746 44.08 -16.43 -8.41
CA ASN A 746 43.62 -15.66 -7.25
C ASN A 746 44.81 -15.03 -6.49
N ASN A 747 44.61 -13.81 -5.98
CA ASN A 747 45.62 -13.06 -5.22
C ASN A 747 45.19 -12.92 -3.76
N MET A 748 45.91 -13.60 -2.88
CA MET A 748 45.59 -13.77 -1.47
C MET A 748 46.68 -13.17 -0.58
N ASN A 749 46.31 -12.37 0.43
CA ASN A 749 47.26 -11.77 1.36
C ASN A 749 46.77 -11.81 2.81
N ASN A 750 47.69 -11.98 3.77
CA ASN A 750 47.42 -11.87 5.22
C ASN A 750 46.31 -12.78 5.79
N ASN A 751 45.95 -13.85 5.10
CA ASN A 751 44.92 -14.80 5.55
C ASN A 751 45.47 -15.74 6.63
N TYR A 752 44.62 -16.36 7.46
CA TYR A 752 45.10 -17.41 8.37
C TYR A 752 45.65 -18.62 7.61
N ALA A 753 44.83 -19.22 6.73
CA ALA A 753 45.29 -20.15 5.70
C ALA A 753 44.91 -19.59 4.31
N GLY A 754 45.83 -19.68 3.33
CA GLY A 754 45.57 -19.20 1.98
C GLY A 754 44.52 -20.04 1.28
N ILE A 755 44.87 -21.27 0.93
CA ILE A 755 43.98 -22.27 0.32
C ILE A 755 43.94 -23.52 1.18
N TYR A 756 42.73 -23.96 1.51
CA TYR A 756 42.45 -25.23 2.19
C TYR A 756 41.65 -26.13 1.25
N VAL A 757 42.08 -27.38 1.08
CA VAL A 757 41.41 -28.37 0.23
C VAL A 757 41.21 -29.65 1.02
N ASN A 758 39.96 -30.06 1.15
CA ASN A 758 39.50 -31.30 1.75
C ASN A 758 38.64 -32.10 0.75
N ALA A 759 39.12 -32.19 -0.49
CA ALA A 759 38.49 -32.96 -1.56
C ALA A 759 39.52 -33.39 -2.62
N GLU A 760 39.14 -34.31 -3.49
CA GLU A 760 39.99 -34.82 -4.56
C GLU A 760 39.82 -34.10 -5.90
N GLY A 761 40.78 -34.28 -6.79
CA GLY A 761 40.65 -33.85 -8.19
C GLY A 761 40.68 -32.33 -8.46
N ASN A 762 40.95 -31.50 -7.45
CA ASN A 762 40.96 -30.04 -7.61
C ASN A 762 42.24 -29.53 -8.27
N ASN A 763 42.13 -28.44 -9.04
CA ASN A 763 43.22 -27.83 -9.79
C ASN A 763 43.52 -26.41 -9.28
N LEU A 764 44.65 -26.24 -8.61
CA LEU A 764 45.13 -24.98 -8.06
C LEU A 764 46.25 -24.46 -8.96
N LYS A 765 45.97 -23.44 -9.77
CA LYS A 765 46.87 -22.94 -10.82
C LYS A 765 47.10 -21.44 -10.74
N LEU A 766 48.36 -21.02 -10.82
CA LEU A 766 48.77 -19.59 -10.91
C LEU A 766 48.30 -18.69 -9.75
N ASN A 767 47.90 -19.25 -8.60
CA ASN A 767 47.50 -18.44 -7.45
C ASN A 767 48.72 -17.81 -6.77
N VAL A 768 48.53 -16.59 -6.26
CA VAL A 768 49.53 -15.84 -5.50
C VAL A 768 49.06 -15.74 -4.06
N ILE A 769 49.76 -16.40 -3.14
CA ILE A 769 49.44 -16.43 -1.72
C ILE A 769 50.58 -15.78 -0.94
N LYS A 770 50.27 -14.70 -0.22
CA LYS A 770 51.22 -13.89 0.55
C LYS A 770 50.86 -13.89 2.04
N ASN A 771 51.88 -13.94 2.89
CA ASN A 771 51.80 -13.65 4.32
C ASN A 771 50.76 -14.46 5.11
N SER A 772 50.47 -15.69 4.70
CA SER A 772 49.52 -16.54 5.44
C SER A 772 50.05 -16.93 6.82
N LYS A 773 49.23 -16.81 7.88
CA LYS A 773 49.65 -17.04 9.27
C LYS A 773 50.01 -18.51 9.55
N PHE A 774 49.25 -19.47 9.02
CA PHE A 774 49.40 -20.91 9.29
C PHE A 774 49.89 -21.74 8.08
N VAL A 775 49.31 -21.53 6.91
CA VAL A 775 49.71 -22.30 5.71
C VAL A 775 49.33 -21.56 4.43
N GLY A 776 50.19 -21.62 3.43
CA GLY A 776 49.88 -21.09 2.10
C GLY A 776 48.83 -21.96 1.39
N ILE A 777 49.16 -23.23 1.13
CA ILE A 777 48.26 -24.23 0.54
C ILE A 777 48.25 -25.49 1.39
N ASN A 778 47.08 -25.96 1.81
CA ASN A 778 46.91 -27.17 2.62
C ASN A 778 45.92 -28.14 1.97
N ILE A 779 46.43 -29.30 1.50
CA ILE A 779 45.61 -30.44 1.09
C ILE A 779 45.51 -31.39 2.29
N PHE A 780 44.32 -31.56 2.85
CA PHE A 780 44.15 -32.15 4.19
C PHE A 780 43.92 -33.67 4.22
N SER A 781 43.06 -34.22 3.37
CA SER A 781 42.68 -35.65 3.45
C SER A 781 42.63 -36.40 2.12
N PHE A 782 42.28 -35.73 1.02
CA PHE A 782 41.96 -36.39 -0.25
C PHE A 782 43.00 -36.14 -1.36
N GLY A 783 43.14 -37.11 -2.26
CA GLY A 783 44.23 -37.21 -3.23
C GLY A 783 43.96 -36.57 -4.60
N TYR A 784 44.79 -36.88 -5.59
CA TYR A 784 44.59 -36.48 -7.00
C TYR A 784 44.54 -34.97 -7.30
N ASN A 785 44.94 -34.12 -6.35
CA ASN A 785 44.95 -32.68 -6.56
C ASN A 785 46.17 -32.22 -7.38
N LYS A 786 45.96 -31.21 -8.24
CA LYS A 786 46.99 -30.58 -9.07
C LYS A 786 47.34 -29.21 -8.51
N ILE A 787 48.55 -29.03 -8.00
CA ILE A 787 49.07 -27.76 -7.46
C ILE A 787 50.17 -27.27 -8.41
N THR A 788 49.83 -26.39 -9.34
CA THR A 788 50.71 -26.04 -10.47
C THR A 788 50.99 -24.53 -10.56
N SER A 789 52.26 -24.15 -10.64
CA SER A 789 52.69 -22.76 -10.90
C SER A 789 52.18 -21.70 -9.90
N ASN A 790 51.88 -22.09 -8.66
CA ASN A 790 51.47 -21.14 -7.61
C ASN A 790 52.69 -20.45 -6.97
N LYS A 791 52.51 -19.22 -6.47
CA LYS A 791 53.50 -18.43 -5.74
C LYS A 791 53.07 -18.31 -4.27
N VAL A 792 53.76 -18.99 -3.36
CA VAL A 792 53.54 -18.90 -1.90
C VAL A 792 54.69 -18.13 -1.25
N LEU A 793 54.41 -16.95 -0.71
CA LEU A 793 55.39 -15.97 -0.24
C LEU A 793 55.09 -15.51 1.20
N GLY A 794 56.11 -15.33 2.04
CA GLY A 794 55.99 -14.50 3.26
C GLY A 794 55.27 -15.12 4.47
N SER A 795 55.00 -16.43 4.48
CA SER A 795 54.36 -17.13 5.61
C SER A 795 55.34 -17.39 6.78
N SER A 796 55.88 -16.34 7.39
CA SER A 796 56.90 -16.42 8.43
C SER A 796 56.35 -17.06 9.70
N GLY A 797 56.75 -18.30 9.96
CA GLY A 797 56.30 -19.11 11.11
C GLY A 797 55.69 -20.47 10.72
N SER A 798 55.35 -20.66 9.43
CA SER A 798 54.32 -21.61 9.04
C SER A 798 54.68 -22.44 7.78
N TYR A 799 53.74 -23.23 7.22
CA TYR A 799 53.98 -24.13 6.06
C TYR A 799 53.72 -23.41 4.73
N GLY A 800 54.59 -23.59 3.74
CA GLY A 800 54.34 -23.12 2.36
C GLY A 800 53.25 -23.94 1.69
N ILE A 801 53.57 -25.19 1.35
CA ILE A 801 52.62 -26.18 0.83
C ILE A 801 52.62 -27.39 1.76
N ARG A 802 51.45 -27.80 2.25
CA ARG A 802 51.24 -28.98 3.07
C ARG A 802 50.27 -29.92 2.36
N VAL A 803 50.64 -31.19 2.22
CA VAL A 803 49.83 -32.22 1.58
C VAL A 803 49.78 -33.44 2.49
N LYS A 804 48.58 -33.86 2.85
CA LYS A 804 48.30 -35.02 3.70
C LYS A 804 47.43 -36.05 2.97
N SER A 805 47.82 -36.40 1.76
CA SER A 805 47.08 -37.34 0.92
C SER A 805 47.96 -37.95 -0.17
N ASN A 806 47.39 -38.87 -0.94
CA ASN A 806 48.09 -39.64 -1.97
C ASN A 806 47.89 -39.06 -3.37
N PHE A 807 48.71 -39.45 -4.34
CA PHE A 807 48.51 -39.19 -5.78
C PHE A 807 48.41 -37.70 -6.19
N ASN A 808 49.01 -36.78 -5.43
CA ASN A 808 48.98 -35.35 -5.78
C ASN A 808 50.15 -34.95 -6.69
N ASN A 809 49.90 -33.94 -7.54
CA ASN A 809 50.87 -33.36 -8.47
C ASN A 809 51.25 -31.94 -8.03
N ILE A 810 52.46 -31.75 -7.50
CA ILE A 810 52.99 -30.46 -7.05
C ILE A 810 54.07 -30.01 -8.04
N LYS A 811 53.72 -29.15 -9.00
CA LYS A 811 54.59 -28.82 -10.14
C LYS A 811 54.85 -27.33 -10.31
N ASN A 812 56.09 -26.95 -10.61
CA ASN A 812 56.48 -25.57 -10.96
C ASN A 812 56.12 -24.47 -9.93
N ASN A 813 55.88 -24.83 -8.66
CA ASN A 813 55.51 -23.83 -7.65
C ASN A 813 56.75 -23.08 -7.13
N THR A 814 56.54 -21.81 -6.78
CA THR A 814 57.54 -20.99 -6.07
C THR A 814 57.11 -20.83 -4.62
N VAL A 815 57.91 -21.32 -3.69
CA VAL A 815 57.68 -21.21 -2.25
C VAL A 815 58.87 -20.46 -1.64
N SER A 816 58.63 -19.33 -0.99
CA SER A 816 59.71 -18.54 -0.39
C SER A 816 59.29 -17.81 0.89
N ASN A 817 60.27 -17.48 1.74
CA ASN A 817 60.07 -16.79 3.02
C ASN A 817 59.11 -17.53 3.98
N VAL A 818 59.18 -18.86 4.01
CA VAL A 818 58.38 -19.73 4.90
C VAL A 818 59.26 -20.54 5.86
N LYS A 819 58.69 -21.08 6.94
CA LYS A 819 59.44 -21.94 7.89
C LYS A 819 59.65 -23.35 7.31
N TYR A 820 58.58 -23.97 6.82
CA TYR A 820 58.61 -25.27 6.16
C TYR A 820 58.20 -25.08 4.70
N GLY A 821 59.05 -25.47 3.75
CA GLY A 821 58.80 -25.27 2.32
C GLY A 821 57.64 -26.09 1.80
N VAL A 822 57.88 -27.39 1.56
CA VAL A 822 56.85 -28.36 1.17
C VAL A 822 56.85 -29.53 2.13
N TYR A 823 55.70 -29.82 2.75
CA TYR A 823 55.49 -30.96 3.63
C TYR A 823 54.50 -31.91 2.96
N VAL A 824 54.90 -33.16 2.74
CA VAL A 824 54.06 -34.20 2.15
C VAL A 824 54.00 -35.40 3.08
N ASP A 825 52.79 -35.86 3.36
CA ASP A 825 52.46 -37.04 4.16
C ASP A 825 51.48 -37.90 3.36
N GLY A 826 52.01 -38.87 2.64
CA GLY A 826 51.24 -39.68 1.70
C GLY A 826 52.12 -40.44 0.71
N LYS A 827 51.47 -41.22 -0.15
CA LYS A 827 52.10 -42.11 -1.14
C LYS A 827 51.85 -41.63 -2.56
N TYR A 828 52.75 -41.99 -3.48
CA TYR A 828 52.60 -41.72 -4.92
C TYR A 828 52.44 -40.24 -5.30
N ASN A 829 52.94 -39.32 -4.47
CA ASN A 829 52.95 -37.90 -4.80
C ASN A 829 54.15 -37.53 -5.68
N LEU A 830 53.93 -36.60 -6.61
CA LEU A 830 54.94 -36.07 -7.52
C LEU A 830 55.26 -34.61 -7.18
N LEU A 831 56.51 -34.34 -6.83
CA LEU A 831 57.05 -32.99 -6.68
C LEU A 831 58.03 -32.73 -7.82
N GLU A 832 57.64 -31.91 -8.80
CA GLU A 832 58.44 -31.65 -10.00
C GLU A 832 58.74 -30.16 -10.21
N LYS A 833 60.01 -29.82 -10.44
CA LYS A 833 60.46 -28.46 -10.83
C LYS A 833 60.02 -27.32 -9.89
N ASN A 834 59.81 -27.59 -8.60
CA ASN A 834 59.47 -26.54 -7.63
C ASN A 834 60.72 -25.77 -7.17
N ASN A 835 60.57 -24.46 -6.93
CA ASN A 835 61.60 -23.58 -6.39
C ASN A 835 61.27 -23.23 -4.93
N ILE A 836 62.03 -23.80 -3.99
CA ILE A 836 61.69 -23.82 -2.57
C ILE A 836 62.79 -23.15 -1.75
N LYS A 837 62.44 -22.06 -1.06
CA LYS A 837 63.28 -21.35 -0.11
C LYS A 837 62.59 -21.32 1.26
N SER A 838 63.22 -21.87 2.29
CA SER A 838 62.65 -21.90 3.65
C SER A 838 63.70 -21.72 4.75
N SER A 839 63.27 -21.25 5.93
CA SER A 839 64.18 -21.01 7.05
C SER A 839 64.51 -22.27 7.86
N TYR A 840 63.71 -23.35 7.73
CA TYR A 840 63.93 -24.60 8.46
C TYR A 840 64.06 -25.82 7.54
N TYR A 841 62.98 -26.55 7.24
CA TYR A 841 63.01 -27.67 6.29
C TYR A 841 62.58 -27.22 4.90
N GLY A 842 63.35 -27.61 3.88
CA GLY A 842 63.01 -27.36 2.48
C GLY A 842 61.87 -28.27 2.04
N VAL A 843 62.11 -29.57 2.07
CA VAL A 843 61.07 -30.59 1.84
C VAL A 843 61.04 -31.59 3.00
N VAL A 844 59.85 -31.88 3.50
CA VAL A 844 59.60 -33.02 4.40
C VAL A 844 58.70 -34.00 3.67
N LEU A 845 59.11 -35.25 3.59
CA LEU A 845 58.40 -36.31 2.88
C LEU A 845 58.20 -37.49 3.81
N LYS A 846 56.95 -37.78 4.16
CA LYS A 846 56.54 -38.98 4.88
C LYS A 846 55.68 -39.83 3.96
N GLY A 847 55.99 -41.12 3.86
CA GLY A 847 55.28 -42.07 3.00
C GLY A 847 56.11 -42.63 1.86
N ASN A 848 55.48 -43.48 1.05
CA ASN A 848 56.16 -44.40 0.14
C ASN A 848 55.91 -44.06 -1.34
N ASN A 849 56.81 -44.50 -2.22
CA ASN A 849 56.65 -44.38 -3.69
C ASN A 849 56.47 -42.94 -4.19
N ASN A 850 56.93 -41.93 -3.47
CA ASN A 850 56.87 -40.54 -3.93
C ASN A 850 58.07 -40.20 -4.83
N VAL A 851 57.88 -39.27 -5.76
CA VAL A 851 58.89 -38.85 -6.74
C VAL A 851 59.18 -37.36 -6.58
N LEU A 852 60.44 -37.01 -6.31
CA LEU A 852 60.95 -35.65 -6.29
C LEU A 852 61.89 -35.46 -7.48
N LYS A 853 61.48 -34.68 -8.48
CA LYS A 853 62.21 -34.52 -9.74
C LYS A 853 62.53 -33.05 -10.05
N GLY A 854 63.80 -32.71 -10.19
CA GLY A 854 64.22 -31.39 -10.69
C GLY A 854 63.91 -30.19 -9.78
N ASN A 855 63.65 -30.40 -8.49
CA ASN A 855 63.35 -29.31 -7.55
C ASN A 855 64.62 -28.56 -7.14
N SER A 856 64.50 -27.26 -6.90
CA SER A 856 65.55 -26.39 -6.37
C SER A 856 65.23 -26.06 -4.91
N VAL A 857 66.08 -26.50 -3.97
CA VAL A 857 65.82 -26.36 -2.53
C VAL A 857 66.95 -25.60 -1.83
N ASN A 858 66.60 -24.50 -1.18
CA ASN A 858 67.49 -23.68 -0.35
C ASN A 858 66.91 -23.51 1.06
N SER A 859 67.54 -24.11 2.07
CA SER A 859 66.99 -24.14 3.44
C SER A 859 68.03 -24.42 4.52
N LYS A 860 67.64 -24.44 5.80
CA LYS A 860 68.53 -24.93 6.87
C LYS A 860 68.78 -26.42 6.75
N SER A 861 67.73 -27.22 6.61
CA SER A 861 67.77 -28.65 6.32
C SER A 861 67.08 -28.92 4.99
N GLY A 862 67.80 -29.48 4.02
CA GLY A 862 67.37 -29.63 2.62
C GLY A 862 66.12 -30.49 2.48
N ILE A 863 66.30 -31.81 2.51
CA ILE A 863 65.20 -32.79 2.44
C ILE A 863 65.25 -33.74 3.64
N ASN A 864 64.10 -33.97 4.27
CA ASN A 864 63.89 -34.99 5.28
C ASN A 864 62.87 -36.03 4.79
N ILE A 865 63.30 -37.28 4.64
CA ILE A 865 62.48 -38.39 4.12
C ILE A 865 62.28 -39.43 5.23
N ASN A 866 61.03 -39.83 5.44
CA ASN A 866 60.66 -40.99 6.22
C ASN A 866 59.70 -41.89 5.41
N GLY A 867 60.22 -42.96 4.82
CA GLY A 867 59.43 -43.87 4.00
C GLY A 867 60.28 -44.68 3.02
N ASN A 868 59.62 -45.56 2.28
CA ASN A 868 60.25 -46.57 1.43
C ASN A 868 60.00 -46.30 -0.06
N LYS A 869 60.90 -46.78 -0.92
CA LYS A 869 60.74 -46.73 -2.39
C LYS A 869 60.54 -45.31 -2.97
N ASN A 870 60.97 -44.26 -2.28
CA ASN A 870 60.92 -42.90 -2.81
C ASN A 870 62.08 -42.65 -3.78
N ALA A 871 61.84 -41.84 -4.81
CA ALA A 871 62.81 -41.51 -5.84
C ALA A 871 63.12 -40.00 -5.88
N LEU A 872 64.38 -39.63 -5.70
CA LEU A 872 64.89 -38.27 -5.82
C LEU A 872 65.78 -38.18 -7.05
N VAL A 873 65.36 -37.42 -8.06
CA VAL A 873 66.02 -37.34 -9.38
C VAL A 873 66.32 -35.89 -9.73
N LEU A 874 67.59 -35.56 -10.05
CA LEU A 874 68.01 -34.24 -10.60
C LEU A 874 67.69 -33.01 -9.71
N ASN A 875 67.52 -33.17 -8.40
CA ASN A 875 67.24 -32.05 -7.50
C ASN A 875 68.53 -31.25 -7.18
N LYS A 876 68.43 -29.92 -7.00
CA LYS A 876 69.55 -29.01 -6.66
C LYS A 876 69.44 -28.53 -5.21
N PHE A 877 70.56 -28.50 -4.47
CA PHE A 877 70.54 -28.28 -3.01
C PHE A 877 71.56 -27.27 -2.51
N LYS A 878 71.08 -26.32 -1.69
CA LYS A 878 71.91 -25.50 -0.81
C LYS A 878 71.33 -25.57 0.60
N ALA A 879 72.02 -26.26 1.52
CA ALA A 879 71.57 -26.38 2.91
C ALA A 879 72.62 -25.85 3.89
N THR A 880 72.22 -25.27 5.02
CA THR A 880 73.18 -24.77 6.03
C THR A 880 73.46 -25.79 7.15
N ASN A 881 72.61 -26.81 7.33
CA ASN A 881 72.73 -27.88 8.33
C ASN A 881 72.81 -29.28 7.67
N TYR A 882 71.68 -29.96 7.45
CA TYR A 882 71.63 -31.27 6.79
C TYR A 882 71.27 -31.12 5.31
N GLY A 883 71.98 -31.81 4.41
CA GLY A 883 71.62 -31.90 3.00
C GLY A 883 70.39 -32.79 2.81
N ILE A 884 70.53 -34.09 3.09
CA ILE A 884 69.43 -35.06 3.04
C ILE A 884 69.46 -35.93 4.31
N ILE A 885 68.30 -36.08 4.95
CA ILE A 885 68.04 -37.06 6.00
C ILE A 885 67.07 -38.08 5.40
N LEU A 886 67.39 -39.37 5.47
CA LEU A 886 66.57 -40.44 4.92
C LEU A 886 66.44 -41.57 5.93
N LYS A 887 65.21 -41.87 6.33
CA LYS A 887 64.85 -43.04 7.14
C LYS A 887 63.90 -43.93 6.32
N GLY A 888 64.30 -45.16 6.04
CA GLY A 888 63.52 -46.11 5.25
C GLY A 888 64.34 -46.89 4.23
N ASN A 889 63.66 -47.79 3.52
CA ASN A 889 64.24 -48.84 2.70
C ASN A 889 63.97 -48.64 1.20
N ALA A 890 64.86 -49.16 0.36
CA ALA A 890 64.71 -49.20 -1.10
C ALA A 890 64.49 -47.82 -1.76
N ASN A 891 64.93 -46.72 -1.14
CA ASN A 891 64.84 -45.39 -1.73
C ASN A 891 66.00 -45.14 -2.71
N ALA A 892 65.76 -44.35 -3.75
CA ALA A 892 66.75 -43.99 -4.77
C ALA A 892 67.03 -42.49 -4.77
N ILE A 893 68.30 -42.09 -4.62
CA ILE A 893 68.78 -40.71 -4.80
C ILE A 893 69.71 -40.69 -6.00
N ASN A 894 69.29 -40.06 -7.10
CA ASN A 894 70.01 -40.01 -8.37
C ASN A 894 70.27 -38.57 -8.81
N GLY A 895 71.54 -38.20 -8.92
CA GLY A 895 71.95 -36.88 -9.41
C GLY A 895 72.02 -36.74 -10.94
N GLY A 896 71.77 -37.83 -11.70
CA GLY A 896 71.79 -37.86 -13.16
C GLY A 896 73.15 -37.53 -13.78
N THR A 897 73.17 -37.22 -15.09
CA THR A 897 74.39 -37.02 -15.90
C THR A 897 75.24 -35.84 -15.42
N TYR A 898 74.63 -34.82 -14.82
CA TYR A 898 75.31 -33.59 -14.40
C TYR A 898 75.75 -33.58 -12.92
N SER A 899 75.48 -34.66 -12.18
CA SER A 899 75.67 -34.80 -10.74
C SER A 899 75.00 -33.72 -9.88
N THR A 900 73.98 -34.10 -9.11
CA THR A 900 73.39 -33.24 -8.07
C THR A 900 74.45 -32.80 -7.06
N THR A 901 74.67 -31.48 -6.97
CA THR A 901 75.58 -30.90 -5.98
C THR A 901 74.87 -30.67 -4.65
N ILE A 902 75.41 -31.25 -3.58
CA ILE A 902 74.94 -31.07 -2.19
C ILE A 902 76.01 -30.34 -1.42
N SER A 903 75.71 -29.09 -1.02
CA SER A 903 76.54 -28.30 -0.10
C SER A 903 75.79 -28.15 1.23
N ALA A 904 76.33 -28.74 2.31
CA ALA A 904 75.70 -28.73 3.64
C ALA A 904 76.72 -28.82 4.80
N LYS A 905 76.29 -28.60 6.06
CA LYS A 905 77.17 -28.90 7.22
C LYS A 905 77.32 -30.42 7.42
N LYS A 906 76.28 -31.19 7.16
CA LYS A 906 76.21 -32.65 7.15
C LYS A 906 75.60 -33.07 5.80
N GLY A 907 76.27 -33.91 5.02
CA GLY A 907 75.87 -34.21 3.63
C GLY A 907 74.58 -35.03 3.56
N ILE A 908 74.71 -36.35 3.49
CA ILE A 908 73.57 -37.28 3.47
C ILE A 908 73.64 -38.22 4.69
N TYR A 909 72.54 -38.37 5.40
CA TYR A 909 72.38 -39.25 6.55
C TYR A 909 71.25 -40.25 6.31
N ILE A 910 71.55 -41.55 6.41
CA ILE A 910 70.65 -42.64 6.06
C ILE A 910 70.54 -43.65 7.20
N ILE A 911 69.30 -44.03 7.51
CA ILE A 911 68.95 -45.21 8.31
C ILE A 911 68.00 -46.08 7.49
N GLY A 912 68.43 -47.27 7.11
CA GLY A 912 67.61 -48.24 6.37
C GLY A 912 68.41 -49.08 5.38
N HIS A 913 67.70 -49.95 4.68
CA HIS A 913 68.25 -51.01 3.85
C HIS A 913 67.99 -50.79 2.36
N GLU A 914 68.80 -51.39 1.50
CA GLU A 914 68.55 -51.44 0.04
C GLU A 914 68.44 -50.06 -0.65
N ASN A 915 68.88 -48.98 -0.01
CA ASN A 915 68.85 -47.64 -0.62
C ASN A 915 69.97 -47.48 -1.66
N VAL A 916 69.68 -46.75 -2.74
CA VAL A 916 70.61 -46.48 -3.85
C VAL A 916 70.96 -45.00 -3.90
N LEU A 917 72.25 -44.69 -3.86
CA LEU A 917 72.79 -43.33 -3.95
C LEU A 917 73.71 -43.27 -5.14
N GLN A 918 73.33 -42.52 -6.17
CA GLN A 918 74.05 -42.47 -7.43
C GLN A 918 74.27 -41.08 -8.01
N ASN A 919 75.44 -40.88 -8.60
CA ASN A 919 75.83 -39.66 -9.31
C ASN A 919 75.69 -38.38 -8.46
N LEU A 920 76.10 -38.42 -7.18
CA LEU A 920 76.00 -37.26 -6.29
C LEU A 920 77.36 -36.59 -6.10
N LYS A 921 77.40 -35.26 -6.09
CA LYS A 921 78.58 -34.45 -5.76
C LYS A 921 78.39 -33.80 -4.40
N ILE A 922 79.09 -34.28 -3.37
CA ILE A 922 78.82 -33.88 -1.98
C ILE A 922 80.04 -33.19 -1.37
N LYS A 923 79.82 -31.95 -0.91
CA LYS A 923 80.76 -31.15 -0.13
C LYS A 923 80.13 -30.81 1.22
N SER A 924 80.72 -31.28 2.30
CA SER A 924 80.17 -31.10 3.65
C SER A 924 81.18 -30.65 4.69
N LYS A 925 80.72 -29.84 5.67
CA LYS A 925 81.56 -29.41 6.81
C LYS A 925 81.72 -30.47 7.89
N THR A 926 81.12 -31.66 7.76
CA THR A 926 81.26 -32.78 8.71
C THR A 926 81.57 -34.07 7.94
N TYR A 927 80.56 -34.82 7.50
CA TYR A 927 80.73 -36.02 6.69
C TYR A 927 80.00 -35.90 5.35
N GLY A 928 80.48 -36.60 4.33
CA GLY A 928 79.83 -36.66 3.01
C GLY A 928 78.57 -37.52 3.06
N ILE A 929 78.72 -38.83 3.26
CA ILE A 929 77.61 -39.79 3.41
C ILE A 929 77.76 -40.58 4.71
N TYR A 930 76.66 -40.76 5.44
CA TYR A 930 76.59 -41.64 6.60
C TYR A 930 75.40 -42.58 6.45
N VAL A 931 75.61 -43.89 6.52
CA VAL A 931 74.58 -44.93 6.35
C VAL A 931 74.63 -45.89 7.52
N THR A 932 73.46 -46.18 8.08
CA THR A 932 73.22 -47.31 9.00
C THR A 932 72.16 -48.22 8.37
N GLY A 933 72.51 -49.48 8.11
CA GLY A 933 71.67 -50.48 7.47
C GLY A 933 72.43 -51.32 6.44
N SER A 934 71.74 -52.33 5.90
CA SER A 934 72.32 -53.40 5.07
C SER A 934 71.87 -53.31 3.61
N LYS A 935 72.65 -53.88 2.68
CA LYS A 935 72.35 -53.92 1.23
C LYS A 935 72.23 -52.57 0.51
N ASN A 936 72.66 -51.46 1.13
CA ASN A 936 72.67 -50.15 0.47
C ASN A 936 73.75 -50.08 -0.62
N THR A 937 73.49 -49.32 -1.68
CA THR A 937 74.41 -49.14 -2.81
C THR A 937 74.81 -47.69 -2.98
N LEU A 938 76.11 -47.39 -2.88
CA LEU A 938 76.70 -46.12 -3.27
C LEU A 938 77.42 -46.30 -4.62
N PHE A 939 76.96 -45.62 -5.65
CA PHE A 939 77.42 -45.78 -7.02
C PHE A 939 77.83 -44.44 -7.65
N ALA A 940 79.02 -44.35 -8.25
CA ALA A 940 79.42 -43.19 -9.06
C ALA A 940 79.33 -41.81 -8.37
N ASN A 941 79.45 -41.75 -7.04
CA ASN A 941 79.39 -40.49 -6.29
C ASN A 941 80.77 -39.81 -6.19
N THR A 942 80.80 -38.48 -6.19
CA THR A 942 81.98 -37.66 -5.91
C THR A 942 81.90 -37.06 -4.50
N LEU A 943 82.73 -37.55 -3.57
CA LEU A 943 82.75 -37.14 -2.16
C LEU A 943 84.07 -36.45 -1.83
N ASN A 944 84.07 -35.11 -1.83
CA ASN A 944 85.30 -34.35 -1.73
C ASN A 944 85.29 -33.26 -0.65
N ARG A 945 86.47 -33.02 -0.05
CA ARG A 945 86.69 -31.95 0.93
C ARG A 945 85.72 -31.98 2.12
N ASN A 946 85.35 -33.17 2.59
CA ASN A 946 84.55 -33.36 3.80
C ASN A 946 85.46 -33.36 5.04
N LYS A 947 85.05 -32.71 6.14
CA LYS A 947 85.94 -32.55 7.33
C LYS A 947 86.28 -33.86 8.07
N LYS A 948 85.39 -34.85 8.07
CA LYS A 948 85.60 -36.18 8.64
C LYS A 948 85.75 -37.20 7.51
N TYR A 949 84.80 -38.11 7.34
CA TYR A 949 84.84 -39.14 6.30
C TYR A 949 84.12 -38.74 5.02
N GLY A 950 84.60 -39.28 3.89
CA GLY A 950 83.90 -39.23 2.61
C GLY A 950 82.58 -39.98 2.70
N ALA A 951 82.62 -41.27 3.05
CA ALA A 951 81.44 -42.02 3.48
C ALA A 951 81.71 -42.96 4.66
N GLN A 952 80.72 -43.12 5.54
CA GLN A 952 80.67 -44.17 6.56
C GLN A 952 79.44 -45.04 6.36
N LEU A 953 79.62 -46.37 6.38
CA LEU A 953 78.56 -47.35 6.25
C LEU A 953 78.64 -48.35 7.42
N ILE A 954 77.54 -48.51 8.15
CA ILE A 954 77.38 -49.43 9.27
C ILE A 954 76.28 -50.43 8.91
N GLY A 955 76.63 -51.70 8.69
CA GLY A 955 75.71 -52.76 8.32
C GLY A 955 76.33 -53.78 7.36
N HIS A 956 75.52 -54.72 6.89
CA HIS A 956 75.99 -55.88 6.13
C HIS A 956 75.67 -55.77 4.64
N SER A 957 76.46 -56.44 3.80
CA SER A 957 76.16 -56.60 2.36
C SER A 957 75.97 -55.30 1.56
N ASN A 958 76.47 -54.16 2.06
CA ASN A 958 76.44 -52.89 1.32
C ASN A 958 77.42 -52.91 0.14
N LYS A 959 77.08 -52.21 -0.94
CA LYS A 959 77.86 -52.09 -2.18
C LYS A 959 78.38 -50.65 -2.35
N VAL A 960 79.68 -50.46 -2.42
CA VAL A 960 80.31 -49.15 -2.71
C VAL A 960 81.10 -49.30 -4.01
N LYS A 961 80.59 -48.76 -5.12
CA LYS A 961 81.11 -49.01 -6.47
C LYS A 961 81.36 -47.71 -7.26
N GLN A 962 82.52 -47.58 -7.90
CA GLN A 962 82.84 -46.48 -8.84
C GLN A 962 82.76 -45.05 -8.25
N ASN A 963 82.88 -44.90 -6.94
CA ASN A 963 82.88 -43.57 -6.31
C ASN A 963 84.27 -42.91 -6.39
N THR A 964 84.30 -41.58 -6.49
CA THR A 964 85.50 -40.74 -6.45
C THR A 964 85.54 -39.99 -5.11
N ILE A 965 86.47 -40.35 -4.23
CA ILE A 965 86.50 -39.89 -2.83
C ILE A 965 87.86 -39.29 -2.51
N TYR A 966 87.94 -37.98 -2.27
CA TYR A 966 89.25 -37.33 -2.09
C TYR A 966 89.29 -36.11 -1.19
N ARG A 967 90.46 -35.84 -0.60
CA ARG A 967 90.73 -34.67 0.26
C ARG A 967 89.79 -34.59 1.48
N ASN A 968 89.39 -35.70 2.07
CA ASN A 968 88.58 -35.73 3.29
C ASN A 968 89.46 -35.78 4.55
N GLY A 969 89.01 -35.14 5.64
CA GLY A 969 89.81 -34.86 6.82
C GLY A 969 90.05 -36.03 7.78
N ASP A 970 89.34 -37.15 7.64
CA ASP A 970 89.61 -38.40 8.36
C ASP A 970 89.90 -39.56 7.38
N HIS A 971 88.87 -40.36 7.06
CA HIS A 971 88.96 -41.53 6.18
C HIS A 971 88.22 -41.29 4.86
N GLY A 972 88.67 -41.90 3.77
CA GLY A 972 87.89 -41.91 2.53
C GLY A 972 86.57 -42.66 2.74
N LEU A 973 86.68 -43.96 3.05
CA LEU A 973 85.57 -44.85 3.41
C LEU A 973 85.79 -45.48 4.79
N LYS A 974 84.74 -45.51 5.62
CA LYS A 974 84.71 -46.26 6.87
C LYS A 974 83.56 -47.27 6.84
N ILE A 975 83.86 -48.56 6.89
CA ILE A 975 82.90 -49.66 6.76
C ILE A 975 82.88 -50.45 8.06
N ILE A 976 81.70 -50.64 8.65
CA ILE A 976 81.49 -51.44 9.85
C ILE A 976 80.43 -52.50 9.52
N GLY A 977 80.75 -53.78 9.64
CA GLY A 977 79.86 -54.91 9.31
C GLY A 977 80.46 -55.90 8.31
N ASN A 978 79.67 -56.93 7.98
CA ASN A 978 80.12 -58.13 7.26
C ASN A 978 79.61 -58.17 5.81
N LYS A 979 80.29 -58.92 4.94
CA LYS A 979 79.85 -59.20 3.54
C LYS A 979 79.70 -57.97 2.62
N ASN A 980 80.24 -56.80 2.99
CA ASN A 980 80.18 -55.60 2.15
C ASN A 980 81.10 -55.73 0.92
N ILE A 981 80.73 -55.12 -0.21
CA ILE A 981 81.49 -55.11 -1.48
C ILE A 981 81.95 -53.69 -1.79
N ILE A 982 83.26 -53.47 -1.85
CA ILE A 982 83.86 -52.16 -2.16
C ILE A 982 84.70 -52.34 -3.42
N THR A 983 84.23 -51.82 -4.57
CA THR A 983 84.88 -52.09 -5.86
C THR A 983 84.99 -50.92 -6.83
N LYS A 984 86.08 -50.85 -7.59
CA LYS A 984 86.28 -49.84 -8.65
C LYS A 984 86.23 -48.38 -8.16
N ASN A 985 86.43 -48.10 -6.86
CA ASN A 985 86.42 -46.72 -6.36
C ASN A 985 87.80 -46.05 -6.53
N THR A 986 87.82 -44.75 -6.76
CA THR A 986 89.04 -43.92 -6.75
C THR A 986 89.11 -43.14 -5.44
N ILE A 987 90.04 -43.50 -4.54
CA ILE A 987 90.10 -42.94 -3.18
C ILE A 987 91.51 -42.40 -2.90
N LYS A 988 91.66 -41.08 -2.80
CA LYS A 988 93.00 -40.45 -2.70
C LYS A 988 93.04 -39.24 -1.77
N LEU A 989 94.23 -38.93 -1.24
CA LEU A 989 94.51 -37.68 -0.50
C LEU A 989 93.63 -37.46 0.75
N ASN A 990 93.10 -38.52 1.36
CA ASN A 990 92.39 -38.43 2.65
C ASN A 990 93.41 -38.47 3.82
N LYS A 991 93.14 -37.80 4.94
CA LYS A 991 94.13 -37.54 6.02
C LYS A 991 94.72 -38.81 6.66
N TYR A 992 93.88 -39.79 7.00
CA TYR A 992 94.30 -41.02 7.70
C TYR A 992 94.30 -42.26 6.82
N HIS A 993 93.14 -42.86 6.54
CA HIS A 993 93.02 -44.12 5.78
C HIS A 993 92.17 -43.89 4.53
N GLN A 994 92.51 -44.54 3.41
CA GLN A 994 91.63 -44.50 2.25
C GLN A 994 90.38 -45.36 2.49
N ILE A 995 90.56 -46.57 3.04
CA ILE A 995 89.47 -47.45 3.50
C ILE A 995 89.80 -47.97 4.90
N LYS A 996 88.84 -47.85 5.83
CA LYS A 996 88.86 -48.52 7.14
C LYS A 996 87.71 -49.54 7.20
N VAL A 997 87.98 -50.80 7.54
CA VAL A 997 86.98 -51.89 7.60
C VAL A 997 86.98 -52.59 8.96
N LEU A 998 85.82 -52.64 9.60
CA LEU A 998 85.57 -53.35 10.86
C LEU A 998 84.48 -54.40 10.62
N GLY A 999 84.88 -55.61 10.26
CA GLY A 999 84.02 -56.78 10.10
C GLY A 999 84.70 -57.85 9.26
N VAL A 1000 84.02 -58.96 9.00
CA VAL A 1000 84.54 -60.13 8.27
C VAL A 1000 83.78 -60.38 6.96
N LYS A 1001 84.40 -61.14 6.05
CA LYS A 1001 83.87 -61.53 4.73
C LYS A 1001 83.58 -60.34 3.79
N ASN A 1002 84.17 -59.17 4.03
CA ASN A 1002 84.06 -58.04 3.10
C ASN A 1002 84.96 -58.26 1.87
N LYS A 1003 84.49 -57.86 0.68
CA LYS A 1003 85.21 -57.97 -0.60
C LYS A 1003 85.67 -56.59 -1.06
N ILE A 1004 86.98 -56.35 -1.10
CA ILE A 1004 87.58 -55.08 -1.50
C ILE A 1004 88.38 -55.31 -2.78
N THR A 1005 87.87 -54.86 -3.93
CA THR A 1005 88.45 -55.25 -5.23
C THR A 1005 88.55 -54.12 -6.24
N LYS A 1006 89.62 -54.05 -7.06
CA LYS A 1006 89.73 -53.08 -8.17
C LYS A 1006 89.67 -51.60 -7.76
N ASN A 1007 89.94 -51.23 -6.50
CA ASN A 1007 89.98 -49.83 -6.07
C ASN A 1007 91.35 -49.20 -6.40
N LYS A 1008 91.39 -47.87 -6.62
CA LYS A 1008 92.59 -47.09 -6.91
C LYS A 1008 92.92 -46.14 -5.75
N PHE A 1009 94.10 -46.27 -5.15
CA PHE A 1009 94.61 -45.45 -4.05
C PHE A 1009 95.78 -44.57 -4.53
N GLY A 1010 95.71 -43.26 -4.33
CA GLY A 1010 96.84 -42.37 -4.69
C GLY A 1010 98.00 -42.45 -3.69
N THR A 1011 99.22 -42.75 -4.17
CA THR A 1011 100.61 -42.58 -3.66
C THR A 1011 100.98 -42.55 -2.15
N LYS A 1012 100.11 -42.89 -1.19
CA LYS A 1012 100.51 -43.12 0.22
C LYS A 1012 100.49 -44.61 0.58
N LEU A 1013 101.60 -45.30 0.31
CA LEU A 1013 101.76 -46.77 0.45
C LEU A 1013 101.49 -47.32 1.87
N LYS A 1014 101.75 -46.55 2.94
CA LYS A 1014 101.67 -47.07 4.33
C LYS A 1014 100.32 -46.93 5.05
N LYS A 1015 99.27 -46.36 4.42
CA LYS A 1015 97.96 -46.10 5.10
C LYS A 1015 96.72 -46.29 4.19
N ALA A 1016 96.82 -47.12 3.15
CA ALA A 1016 95.72 -47.26 2.18
C ALA A 1016 94.49 -47.95 2.78
N ILE A 1017 94.66 -49.17 3.29
CA ILE A 1017 93.57 -49.99 3.86
C ILE A 1017 93.93 -50.37 5.29
N HIS A 1018 92.99 -50.20 6.21
CA HIS A 1018 93.11 -50.66 7.60
C HIS A 1018 91.93 -51.59 7.93
N THR A 1019 92.23 -52.83 8.32
CA THR A 1019 91.25 -53.83 8.75
C THR A 1019 91.48 -54.28 10.18
N VAL A 1020 90.42 -54.43 10.97
CA VAL A 1020 90.49 -54.79 12.41
C VAL A 1020 90.30 -56.30 12.66
N TYR A 1021 89.65 -57.05 11.76
CA TYR A 1021 89.41 -58.50 11.90
C TYR A 1021 89.98 -59.27 10.70
N SER A 1022 90.51 -60.46 10.94
CA SER A 1022 90.97 -61.41 9.91
C SER A 1022 89.75 -62.08 9.23
N LYS A 1023 89.86 -62.43 7.93
CA LYS A 1023 88.79 -62.96 7.01
C LYS A 1023 88.13 -61.96 6.04
N ASN A 1024 88.85 -60.95 5.55
CA ASN A 1024 88.40 -60.10 4.43
C ASN A 1024 89.18 -60.42 3.14
N SER A 1025 88.59 -60.20 1.96
CA SER A 1025 89.26 -60.46 0.68
C SER A 1025 89.68 -59.19 -0.05
N PHE A 1026 90.93 -59.18 -0.52
CA PHE A 1026 91.54 -58.07 -1.25
C PHE A 1026 92.03 -58.59 -2.60
N ASN A 1027 91.55 -58.00 -3.70
CA ASN A 1027 91.93 -58.46 -5.05
C ASN A 1027 92.04 -57.29 -6.05
N LYS A 1028 93.16 -57.19 -6.77
CA LYS A 1028 93.38 -56.20 -7.84
C LYS A 1028 93.21 -54.73 -7.42
N ASN A 1029 93.52 -54.37 -6.17
CA ASN A 1029 93.53 -52.95 -5.76
C ASN A 1029 94.90 -52.32 -6.10
N LYS A 1030 94.90 -51.14 -6.73
CA LYS A 1030 96.10 -50.43 -7.23
C LYS A 1030 96.41 -49.20 -6.40
#